data_AF-A0A9P9DFH0-F1
#
_entry.id   AF-A0A9P9DFH0-F1
#
_cell.length_a   1.000
_cell.length_b   1.000
_cell.length_c   1.000
_cell.angle_alpha   90.00
_cell.angle_beta   90.00
_cell.angle_gamma   90.00
#
_symmetry.space_group_name_H-M   'P 1'
#
loop_
_entity.id
_entity.type
_entity.pdbx_description
1 polymer ?
#
loop_
_entity_poly.entity_id
_entity_poly.type
_entity_poly.pdbx_seq_one_letter_code
_entity_poly.pdbx_strand_id
1 'polypeptide(L)'
;MENAREETQHYADENFENGQPGSTLLIHFSGILGFSADCRQFRLARQYCPHLSGLIYVQRLIFLESALPLSSYVTIGIEQRPRIQQLERLNKVRERYMVAGSPTPLAELHSLRNFGHRVARTEPPTFFLHWSDDGDRVSWGDDSSLSMQDFRGLADYFITRAEELCDELMYGFEPHFDLSKIKDDMTNTQPGYSFVMHPDNGFENIYKDLLVRACTSRTGKLAKQGQWNFKAITSYLRLMTRLEEMLGGGYLTACGQVPRPCATRGMFIWNGSVAYALQHHKAKRSTNQEFYVVRFLPIRLATVTLKYLTCIRRVGALLRREQFGQSSLGRSSLPGFLFFQSNGKAWTSTRLTALLKAASKKVWDQEVNSRVYRQLTIGITEKHVREVYSPFNRYDDRSTDADRNVVFAWQSGHRPMQRAVTYGLDGAYPHQLQPSLLRAYEWASTRWHEFLHQASKKGAHVDEDPPTSIKRSMRAESYKVATFISQIDVQSINGTKKRKNHTSGEKLRQAGESPPNHTPARHIYSTVQHHILVCLLCKAAVRPGRAIENHFRHLHSGWTLGDPMNMAPLDDGSKVITELAAQWGYSCKSCIYMTISRKNVLKHCAQHKPGISKANAPAWKEVLLQTFMKGRYAQYWIVGDT
;
A
#
# COMPACT_ATOMS: atom_id res chain seq x y z
N MET A 1 17.80 -19.77 26.42
CA MET A 1 17.65 -18.54 25.61
C MET A 1 18.19 -17.31 26.33
N GLU A 2 18.14 -17.25 27.66
CA GLU A 2 18.74 -16.16 28.46
C GLU A 2 20.27 -16.24 28.53
N ASN A 3 20.87 -17.40 28.77
CA ASN A 3 22.35 -17.54 28.79
C ASN A 3 23.03 -17.16 27.47
N ALA A 4 22.45 -17.54 26.32
CA ALA A 4 22.96 -17.13 25.01
C ALA A 4 22.88 -15.60 24.79
N ARG A 5 21.98 -14.90 25.49
CA ARG A 5 21.86 -13.43 25.39
C ARG A 5 22.88 -12.72 26.28
N GLU A 6 23.20 -13.29 27.44
CA GLU A 6 24.23 -12.80 28.34
C GLU A 6 25.61 -12.83 27.67
N GLU A 7 25.95 -13.96 27.03
CA GLU A 7 27.19 -14.09 26.23
C GLU A 7 27.20 -13.10 25.07
N THR A 8 26.10 -12.95 24.33
CA THR A 8 26.06 -12.03 23.18
C THR A 8 26.16 -10.55 23.59
N GLN A 9 25.63 -10.19 24.76
CA GLN A 9 25.75 -8.85 25.32
C GLN A 9 27.19 -8.57 25.77
N HIS A 10 27.85 -9.54 26.43
CA HIS A 10 29.26 -9.41 26.83
C HIS A 10 30.16 -9.01 25.66
N TYR A 11 30.03 -9.68 24.51
CA TYR A 11 30.82 -9.37 23.30
C TYR A 11 30.50 -8.00 22.66
N ALA A 12 29.33 -7.42 22.94
CA ALA A 12 28.96 -6.10 22.45
C ALA A 12 29.49 -4.96 23.34
N ASP A 13 29.76 -5.28 24.61
CA ASP A 13 30.18 -4.33 25.65
C ASP A 13 31.71 -4.33 25.88
N GLU A 14 32.47 -5.15 25.15
CA GLU A 14 33.93 -5.24 25.24
C GLU A 14 34.63 -3.91 24.92
N ASN A 15 35.63 -3.56 25.73
CA ASN A 15 36.51 -2.44 25.47
C ASN A 15 37.76 -2.89 24.69
N PHE A 16 38.36 -1.97 23.95
CA PHE A 16 39.62 -2.25 23.25
C PHE A 16 40.77 -2.36 24.26
N GLU A 17 41.53 -3.46 24.20
CA GLU A 17 42.78 -3.61 24.94
C GLU A 17 43.87 -2.82 24.23
N ASN A 18 44.56 -1.93 24.95
CA ASN A 18 45.61 -1.06 24.40
C ASN A 18 45.15 -0.23 23.16
N GLY A 19 43.86 0.07 23.07
CA GLY A 19 43.27 0.79 21.94
C GLY A 19 43.21 0.01 20.63
N GLN A 20 43.47 -1.31 20.65
CA GLN A 20 43.42 -2.18 19.47
C GLN A 20 42.00 -2.73 19.26
N PRO A 21 41.30 -2.37 18.17
CA PRO A 21 39.93 -2.84 17.96
C PRO A 21 39.84 -4.37 17.81
N GLY A 22 40.88 -4.99 17.24
CA GLY A 22 40.98 -6.44 17.04
C GLY A 22 41.15 -7.27 18.32
N SER A 23 41.30 -6.64 19.50
CA SER A 23 41.30 -7.33 20.78
C SER A 23 39.91 -7.85 21.18
N THR A 24 38.86 -7.32 20.55
CA THR A 24 37.47 -7.72 20.84
C THR A 24 37.05 -8.87 19.95
N LEU A 25 36.34 -9.86 20.53
CA LEU A 25 35.92 -11.05 19.78
C LEU A 25 35.04 -10.66 18.59
N LEU A 26 34.18 -9.66 18.76
CA LEU A 26 33.23 -9.25 17.74
C LEU A 26 33.93 -8.60 16.53
N ILE A 27 34.95 -7.78 16.76
CA ILE A 27 35.74 -7.19 15.66
C ILE A 27 36.60 -8.26 15.00
N HIS A 28 37.22 -9.14 15.78
CA HIS A 28 37.99 -10.27 15.25
C HIS A 28 37.13 -11.18 14.35
N PHE A 29 35.96 -11.59 14.84
CA PHE A 29 34.97 -12.35 14.10
C PHE A 29 34.51 -11.61 12.84
N SER A 30 34.28 -10.29 12.91
CA SER A 30 33.94 -9.52 11.73
C SER A 30 35.05 -9.58 10.67
N GLY A 31 36.32 -9.54 11.07
CA GLY A 31 37.46 -9.72 10.16
C GLY A 31 37.42 -11.07 9.43
N ILE A 32 37.04 -12.15 10.12
CA ILE A 32 36.88 -13.49 9.50
C ILE A 32 35.79 -13.47 8.41
N LEU A 33 34.71 -12.70 8.59
CA LEU A 33 33.68 -12.53 7.56
C LEU A 33 34.18 -11.80 6.31
N GLY A 34 35.36 -11.18 6.38
CA GLY A 34 36.07 -10.61 5.25
C GLY A 34 36.69 -11.66 4.31
N PHE A 35 36.75 -12.94 4.68
CA PHE A 35 37.32 -14.00 3.86
C PHE A 35 36.24 -14.74 3.04
N SER A 36 36.65 -15.27 1.87
CA SER A 36 35.86 -16.25 1.10
C SER A 36 35.60 -17.51 1.92
N ALA A 37 34.61 -18.32 1.52
CA ALA A 37 34.22 -19.51 2.30
C ALA A 37 35.34 -20.56 2.43
N ASP A 38 36.28 -20.57 1.49
CA ASP A 38 37.49 -21.40 1.47
C ASP A 38 38.72 -20.70 2.08
N CYS A 39 38.55 -19.49 2.62
CA CYS A 39 39.61 -18.64 3.20
C CYS A 39 40.77 -18.29 2.25
N ARG A 40 40.60 -18.45 0.93
CA ARG A 40 41.66 -18.19 -0.06
C ARG A 40 41.72 -16.75 -0.55
N GLN A 41 40.63 -16.01 -0.41
CA GLN A 41 40.51 -14.66 -0.97
C GLN A 41 39.84 -13.71 0.03
N PHE A 42 40.26 -12.44 -0.01
CA PHE A 42 39.50 -11.38 0.65
C PHE A 42 38.26 -11.04 -0.18
N ARG A 43 37.12 -10.91 0.49
CA ARG A 43 35.88 -10.43 -0.10
C ARG A 43 36.02 -8.97 -0.48
N LEU A 44 35.35 -8.60 -1.57
CA LEU A 44 35.16 -7.21 -1.94
C LEU A 44 34.33 -6.48 -0.87
N ALA A 45 34.54 -5.19 -0.69
CA ALA A 45 33.80 -4.33 0.23
C ALA A 45 32.28 -4.43 0.02
N ARG A 46 31.81 -4.57 -1.24
CA ARG A 46 30.38 -4.80 -1.55
C ARG A 46 29.82 -6.11 -0.99
N GLN A 47 30.66 -7.13 -0.82
CA GLN A 47 30.31 -8.43 -0.25
C GLN A 47 30.51 -8.46 1.27
N TYR A 48 31.48 -7.70 1.78
CA TYR A 48 31.79 -7.62 3.20
C TYR A 48 30.84 -6.69 3.99
N CYS A 49 30.52 -5.50 3.46
CA CYS A 49 29.65 -4.52 4.13
C CYS A 49 28.25 -5.05 4.54
N PRO A 50 27.60 -5.97 3.80
CA PRO A 50 26.39 -6.64 4.26
C PRO A 50 26.55 -7.40 5.59
N HIS A 51 27.69 -8.08 5.80
CA HIS A 51 28.00 -8.77 7.05
C HIS A 51 28.13 -7.78 8.21
N LEU A 52 28.91 -6.70 8.01
CA LEU A 52 29.03 -5.61 8.96
C LEU A 52 27.67 -4.99 9.31
N SER A 53 26.82 -4.78 8.31
CA SER A 53 25.47 -4.24 8.50
C SER A 53 24.58 -5.16 9.35
N GLY A 54 24.72 -6.48 9.18
CA GLY A 54 24.07 -7.47 10.01
C GLY A 54 24.52 -7.38 11.47
N LEU A 55 25.84 -7.34 11.72
CA LEU A 55 26.41 -7.21 13.07
C LEU A 55 26.00 -5.90 13.76
N ILE A 56 26.02 -4.78 13.03
CA ILE A 56 25.55 -3.47 13.53
C ILE A 56 24.07 -3.54 13.90
N TYR A 57 23.25 -4.17 13.05
CA TYR A 57 21.82 -4.29 13.29
C TYR A 57 21.54 -5.13 14.55
N VAL A 58 22.23 -6.27 14.70
CA VAL A 58 22.09 -7.14 15.87
C VAL A 58 22.51 -6.41 17.15
N GLN A 59 23.66 -5.73 17.17
CA GLN A 59 24.10 -4.94 18.33
C GLN A 59 23.10 -3.85 18.71
N ARG A 60 22.54 -3.13 17.72
CA ARG A 60 21.49 -2.13 17.99
C ARG A 60 20.26 -2.73 18.66
N LEU A 61 19.87 -3.95 18.29
CA LEU A 61 18.77 -4.65 18.94
C LEU A 61 19.14 -5.09 20.35
N ILE A 62 20.36 -5.58 20.57
CA ILE A 62 20.85 -5.97 21.91
C ILE A 62 20.88 -4.76 22.84
N PHE A 63 21.47 -3.64 22.41
CA PHE A 63 21.48 -2.40 23.19
C PHE A 63 20.08 -1.86 23.46
N LEU A 64 19.17 -1.97 22.49
CA LEU A 64 17.78 -1.55 22.68
C LEU A 64 17.04 -2.45 23.69
N GLU A 65 17.22 -3.77 23.60
CA GLU A 65 16.61 -4.71 24.53
C GLU A 65 17.23 -4.59 25.93
N SER A 66 18.53 -4.34 26.05
CA SER A 66 19.21 -4.07 27.32
C SER A 66 18.74 -2.77 27.97
N ALA A 67 18.62 -1.70 27.17
CA ALA A 67 18.18 -0.40 27.66
C ALA A 67 16.68 -0.38 27.99
N LEU A 68 15.84 -0.98 27.16
CA LEU A 68 14.39 -0.83 27.21
C LEU A 68 13.65 -2.17 26.98
N PRO A 69 13.89 -3.21 27.81
CA PRO A 69 13.26 -4.50 27.61
C PRO A 69 11.76 -4.44 27.88
N LEU A 70 10.98 -5.24 27.15
CA LEU A 70 9.53 -5.27 27.33
C LEU A 70 9.12 -5.88 28.68
N SER A 71 9.92 -6.80 29.21
CA SER A 71 9.74 -7.52 30.49
C SER A 71 11.08 -7.58 31.22
N SER A 72 11.07 -7.76 32.53
CA SER A 72 12.31 -7.92 33.31
C SER A 72 13.01 -9.24 33.00
N TYR A 73 14.34 -9.20 32.93
CA TYR A 73 15.20 -10.38 32.91
C TYR A 73 15.77 -10.61 34.32
N VAL A 74 15.16 -11.53 35.06
CA VAL A 74 15.52 -11.79 36.47
C VAL A 74 16.93 -12.34 36.61
N THR A 75 17.34 -13.23 35.68
CA THR A 75 18.63 -13.94 35.71
C THR A 75 19.84 -13.01 35.55
N ILE A 76 19.71 -11.97 34.71
CA ILE A 76 20.80 -11.02 34.38
C ILE A 76 20.57 -9.63 34.98
N GLY A 77 19.62 -9.50 35.91
CA GLY A 77 19.37 -8.26 36.65
C GLY A 77 18.87 -7.07 35.82
N ILE A 78 18.33 -7.30 34.62
CA ILE A 78 17.84 -6.20 33.77
C ILE A 78 16.36 -5.96 34.03
N GLU A 79 16.03 -4.80 34.59
CA GLU A 79 14.65 -4.42 34.89
C GLU A 79 13.84 -4.13 33.62
N GLN A 80 12.52 -4.35 33.69
CA GLN A 80 11.59 -3.92 32.64
C GLN A 80 11.74 -2.42 32.34
N ARG A 81 11.54 -2.01 31.08
CA ARG A 81 11.55 -0.59 30.70
C ARG A 81 10.58 0.24 31.55
N PRO A 82 10.98 1.45 31.99
CA PRO A 82 10.10 2.32 32.77
C PRO A 82 8.97 2.89 31.89
N ARG A 83 7.85 3.28 32.51
CA ARG A 83 6.71 3.88 31.79
C ARG A 83 6.99 5.31 31.32
N ILE A 84 7.82 6.02 32.05
CA ILE A 84 8.31 7.38 31.78
C ILE A 84 9.84 7.34 31.71
N GLN A 85 10.47 8.40 31.21
CA GLN A 85 11.94 8.54 31.15
C GLN A 85 12.69 7.46 30.35
N GLN A 86 12.05 6.93 29.29
CA GLN A 86 12.68 5.90 28.45
C GLN A 86 13.87 6.45 27.66
N LEU A 87 13.84 7.74 27.29
CA LEU A 87 14.92 8.37 26.54
C LEU A 87 16.18 8.50 27.41
N GLU A 88 16.03 8.87 28.67
CA GLU A 88 17.10 9.02 29.64
C GLU A 88 17.77 7.66 29.91
N ARG A 89 16.98 6.59 30.06
CA ARG A 89 17.50 5.23 30.20
C ARG A 89 18.23 4.76 28.93
N LEU A 90 17.68 5.07 27.75
CA LEU A 90 18.33 4.76 26.47
C LEU A 90 19.63 5.54 26.28
N ASN A 91 19.66 6.82 26.67
CA ASN A 91 20.83 7.68 26.51
C ASN A 91 22.04 7.15 27.30
N LYS A 92 21.84 6.55 28.48
CA LYS A 92 22.93 5.90 29.24
C LYS A 92 23.67 4.83 28.43
N VAL A 93 22.95 4.05 27.63
CA VAL A 93 23.53 3.02 26.76
C VAL A 93 24.05 3.65 25.46
N ARG A 94 23.27 4.55 24.85
CA ARG A 94 23.63 5.21 23.59
C ARG A 94 24.93 6.00 23.72
N GLU A 95 25.06 6.84 24.75
CA GLU A 95 26.21 7.71 24.97
C GLU A 95 27.49 6.91 25.23
N ARG A 96 27.36 5.76 25.90
CA ARG A 96 28.49 4.88 26.20
C ARG A 96 28.95 4.03 25.03
N TYR A 97 28.02 3.45 24.26
CA TYR A 97 28.34 2.40 23.28
C TYR A 97 28.07 2.75 21.82
N MET A 98 27.17 3.70 21.56
CA MET A 98 26.63 3.95 20.22
C MET A 98 27.06 5.31 19.63
N VAL A 99 27.93 6.04 20.31
CA VAL A 99 28.48 7.32 19.83
C VAL A 99 29.57 7.06 18.81
N ALA A 100 29.61 7.88 17.76
CA ALA A 100 30.66 7.78 16.75
C ALA A 100 32.02 8.10 17.36
N GLY A 101 33.02 7.23 17.15
CA GLY A 101 34.37 7.42 17.66
C GLY A 101 34.61 6.87 19.07
N SER A 102 33.62 6.23 19.72
CA SER A 102 33.86 5.50 20.98
C SER A 102 34.77 4.29 20.74
N PRO A 103 35.60 3.86 21.71
CA PRO A 103 36.44 2.67 21.62
C PRO A 103 35.61 1.39 21.84
N THR A 104 34.57 1.21 21.02
CA THR A 104 33.61 0.10 21.14
C THR A 104 33.45 -0.65 19.83
N PRO A 105 33.14 -1.96 19.86
CA PRO A 105 32.92 -2.75 18.65
C PRO A 105 31.90 -2.12 17.70
N LEU A 106 30.81 -1.56 18.24
CA LEU A 106 29.76 -0.94 17.41
C LEU A 106 30.30 0.27 16.62
N ALA A 107 31.08 1.13 17.24
CA ALA A 107 31.66 2.30 16.59
C ALA A 107 32.69 1.89 15.52
N GLU A 108 33.51 0.88 15.81
CA GLU A 108 34.49 0.36 14.84
C GLU A 108 33.81 -0.30 13.65
N LEU A 109 32.79 -1.14 13.85
CA LEU A 109 32.02 -1.74 12.74
C LEU A 109 31.36 -0.67 11.87
N HIS A 110 30.89 0.42 12.48
CA HIS A 110 30.40 1.59 11.76
C HIS A 110 31.49 2.26 10.92
N SER A 111 32.69 2.45 11.50
CA SER A 111 33.87 2.98 10.81
C SER A 111 34.26 2.10 9.62
N LEU A 112 34.43 0.79 9.83
CA LEU A 112 34.76 -0.20 8.81
C LEU A 112 33.72 -0.24 7.70
N ARG A 113 32.42 -0.20 8.02
CA ARG A 113 31.36 -0.17 7.00
C ARG A 113 31.39 1.12 6.20
N ASN A 114 31.63 2.27 6.84
CA ASN A 114 31.72 3.55 6.14
C ASN A 114 32.97 3.62 5.25
N PHE A 115 34.09 3.06 5.70
CA PHE A 115 35.29 2.87 4.89
C PHE A 115 35.00 1.96 3.70
N GLY A 116 34.40 0.79 3.94
CA GLY A 116 33.98 -0.14 2.90
C GLY A 116 33.01 0.48 1.89
N HIS A 117 32.11 1.39 2.30
CA HIS A 117 31.27 2.15 1.38
C HIS A 117 32.06 3.09 0.47
N ARG A 118 33.20 3.65 0.92
CA ARG A 118 34.10 4.44 0.07
C ARG A 118 34.85 3.54 -0.91
N VAL A 119 35.43 2.44 -0.43
CA VAL A 119 36.15 1.46 -1.26
C VAL A 119 35.22 0.83 -2.31
N ALA A 120 33.98 0.50 -1.95
CA ALA A 120 33.00 -0.08 -2.88
C ALA A 120 32.70 0.80 -4.10
N ARG A 121 33.03 2.10 -4.08
CA ARG A 121 32.89 3.01 -5.23
C ARG A 121 34.00 2.84 -6.25
N THR A 122 35.18 2.40 -5.83
CA THR A 122 36.33 2.11 -6.71
C THR A 122 36.35 0.65 -7.15
N GLU A 123 35.58 -0.22 -6.49
CA GLU A 123 35.44 -1.62 -6.88
C GLU A 123 34.62 -1.79 -8.16
N PRO A 124 34.99 -2.78 -9.01
CA PRO A 124 34.18 -3.14 -10.16
C PRO A 124 32.75 -3.52 -9.77
N PRO A 125 31.76 -3.28 -10.64
CA PRO A 125 30.42 -3.82 -10.45
C PRO A 125 30.44 -5.34 -10.31
N THR A 126 29.59 -5.89 -9.44
CA THR A 126 29.47 -7.35 -9.27
C THR A 126 28.73 -8.04 -10.43
N PHE A 127 28.33 -7.28 -11.45
CA PHE A 127 27.51 -7.76 -12.54
C PHE A 127 27.95 -7.01 -13.79
N PHE A 128 28.52 -7.75 -14.74
CA PHE A 128 29.02 -7.22 -16.00
C PHE A 128 28.09 -7.64 -17.13
N LEU A 129 27.89 -6.71 -18.04
CA LEU A 129 27.19 -6.94 -19.30
C LEU A 129 28.22 -6.87 -20.41
N HIS A 130 28.36 -7.96 -21.14
CA HIS A 130 29.18 -8.03 -22.35
C HIS A 130 28.24 -7.90 -23.53
N TRP A 131 28.60 -7.05 -24.47
CA TRP A 131 27.78 -6.82 -25.64
C TRP A 131 28.46 -7.33 -26.88
N SER A 132 27.68 -7.84 -27.83
CA SER A 132 28.15 -8.02 -29.20
C SER A 132 28.50 -6.67 -29.84
N ASP A 133 29.31 -6.72 -30.89
CA ASP A 133 29.81 -5.54 -31.62
C ASP A 133 28.67 -4.71 -32.22
N ASP A 134 27.64 -5.38 -32.76
CA ASP A 134 26.41 -4.75 -33.25
C ASP A 134 25.49 -4.23 -32.13
N GLY A 135 25.76 -4.65 -30.89
CA GLY A 135 24.93 -4.38 -29.73
C GLY A 135 23.58 -5.08 -29.69
N ASP A 136 23.31 -6.02 -30.59
CA ASP A 136 22.04 -6.76 -30.57
C ASP A 136 21.97 -7.81 -29.45
N ARG A 137 23.12 -8.35 -29.02
CA ARG A 137 23.17 -9.39 -27.98
C ARG A 137 23.88 -8.90 -26.73
N VAL A 138 23.31 -9.25 -25.59
CA VAL A 138 23.87 -9.02 -24.27
C VAL A 138 24.13 -10.34 -23.56
N SER A 139 25.32 -10.51 -23.02
CA SER A 139 25.74 -11.69 -22.24
C SER A 139 26.10 -11.30 -20.82
N TRP A 140 25.76 -12.15 -19.87
CA TRP A 140 26.08 -11.97 -18.44
C TRP A 140 26.41 -13.30 -17.78
N GLY A 141 27.39 -13.29 -16.88
CA GLY A 141 27.97 -14.55 -16.39
C GLY A 141 28.60 -15.36 -17.53
N ASP A 142 28.78 -16.66 -17.31
CA ASP A 142 29.56 -17.50 -18.21
C ASP A 142 28.71 -18.07 -19.37
N ASP A 143 27.45 -18.43 -19.11
CA ASP A 143 26.62 -19.18 -20.09
C ASP A 143 25.33 -18.46 -20.53
N SER A 144 25.05 -17.25 -20.03
CA SER A 144 23.79 -16.57 -20.34
C SER A 144 23.97 -15.47 -21.38
N SER A 145 23.17 -15.53 -22.44
CA SER A 145 23.08 -14.49 -23.47
C SER A 145 21.65 -14.27 -23.94
N LEU A 146 21.35 -13.07 -24.42
CA LEU A 146 20.01 -12.66 -24.84
C LEU A 146 20.09 -11.68 -26.00
N SER A 147 19.28 -11.88 -27.05
CA SER A 147 19.12 -10.89 -28.13
C SER A 147 18.16 -9.77 -27.74
N MET A 148 18.25 -8.60 -28.38
CA MET A 148 17.28 -7.52 -28.14
C MET A 148 15.88 -7.93 -28.63
N GLN A 149 15.77 -8.76 -29.67
CA GLN A 149 14.49 -9.33 -30.09
C GLN A 149 13.84 -10.17 -28.99
N ASP A 150 14.59 -11.09 -28.37
CA ASP A 150 14.07 -11.93 -27.29
C ASP A 150 13.71 -11.08 -26.06
N PHE A 151 14.54 -10.08 -25.72
CA PHE A 151 14.25 -9.18 -24.61
C PHE A 151 12.91 -8.46 -24.79
N ARG A 152 12.66 -7.90 -26.00
CA ARG A 152 11.38 -7.26 -26.35
C ARG A 152 10.21 -8.27 -26.28
N GLY A 153 10.45 -9.50 -26.73
CA GLY A 153 9.47 -10.59 -26.72
C GLY A 153 8.90 -10.90 -25.34
N LEU A 154 9.64 -10.64 -24.25
CA LEU A 154 9.12 -10.90 -22.90
C LEU A 154 8.00 -9.92 -22.50
N ALA A 155 8.13 -8.64 -22.87
CA ALA A 155 7.09 -7.66 -22.62
C ALA A 155 5.85 -7.98 -23.47
N ASP A 156 6.05 -8.31 -24.74
CA ASP A 156 4.98 -8.71 -25.64
C ASP A 156 4.24 -9.96 -25.13
N TYR A 157 4.96 -10.99 -24.68
CA TYR A 157 4.39 -12.22 -24.12
C TYR A 157 3.37 -11.94 -23.00
N PHE A 158 3.73 -11.08 -22.04
CA PHE A 158 2.82 -10.73 -20.95
C PHE A 158 1.61 -9.93 -21.42
N ILE A 159 1.81 -8.99 -22.34
CA ILE A 159 0.73 -8.14 -22.87
C ILE A 159 -0.24 -8.99 -23.69
N THR A 160 0.27 -9.77 -24.66
CA THR A 160 -0.52 -10.67 -25.51
C THR A 160 -1.29 -11.67 -24.67
N ARG A 161 -0.66 -12.31 -23.67
CA ARG A 161 -1.37 -13.25 -22.81
C ARG A 161 -2.40 -12.58 -21.90
N ALA A 162 -2.19 -11.33 -21.51
CA ALA A 162 -3.18 -10.54 -20.78
C ALA A 162 -4.39 -10.19 -21.67
N GLU A 163 -4.16 -9.84 -22.94
CA GLU A 163 -5.24 -9.60 -23.91
C GLU A 163 -6.10 -10.85 -24.12
N GLU A 164 -5.49 -11.99 -24.40
CA GLU A 164 -6.19 -13.27 -24.59
C GLU A 164 -7.08 -13.65 -23.39
N LEU A 165 -6.54 -13.55 -22.18
CA LEU A 165 -7.28 -13.82 -20.95
C LEU A 165 -8.38 -12.77 -20.71
N CYS A 166 -8.12 -11.51 -21.07
CA CYS A 166 -9.11 -10.47 -20.96
C CYS A 166 -10.29 -10.72 -21.90
N ASP A 167 -10.03 -11.08 -23.15
CA ASP A 167 -11.08 -11.34 -24.14
C ASP A 167 -11.91 -12.57 -23.77
N GLU A 168 -11.28 -13.62 -23.22
CA GLU A 168 -11.98 -14.78 -22.63
C GLU A 168 -12.91 -14.36 -21.48
N LEU A 169 -12.42 -13.51 -20.57
CA LEU A 169 -13.18 -13.01 -19.41
C LEU A 169 -14.27 -12.00 -19.78
N MET A 170 -14.20 -11.39 -20.97
CA MET A 170 -15.16 -10.41 -21.46
C MET A 170 -16.33 -11.05 -22.21
N TYR A 171 -16.28 -12.34 -22.55
CA TYR A 171 -17.37 -13.04 -23.27
C TYR A 171 -17.82 -12.29 -24.55
N GLY A 172 -16.86 -11.75 -25.30
CA GLY A 172 -17.10 -10.95 -26.50
C GLY A 172 -17.68 -9.56 -26.25
N PHE A 173 -17.85 -9.15 -24.99
CA PHE A 173 -18.24 -7.78 -24.64
C PHE A 173 -17.09 -6.81 -24.92
N GLU A 174 -17.38 -5.79 -25.73
CA GLU A 174 -16.38 -4.83 -26.17
C GLU A 174 -16.83 -3.39 -25.87
N PRO A 175 -16.59 -2.90 -24.65
CA PRO A 175 -16.86 -1.51 -24.31
C PRO A 175 -15.86 -0.60 -25.03
N HIS A 176 -16.37 0.43 -25.69
CA HIS A 176 -15.52 1.43 -26.33
C HIS A 176 -14.95 2.40 -25.28
N PHE A 177 -13.63 2.42 -25.13
CA PHE A 177 -12.93 3.38 -24.29
C PHE A 177 -12.13 4.35 -25.16
N ASP A 178 -12.57 5.60 -25.24
CA ASP A 178 -11.79 6.68 -25.78
C ASP A 178 -10.97 7.33 -24.66
N LEU A 179 -9.70 6.90 -24.52
CA LEU A 179 -8.79 7.39 -23.49
C LEU A 179 -8.65 8.91 -23.46
N SER A 180 -8.79 9.59 -24.60
CA SER A 180 -8.67 11.04 -24.69
C SER A 180 -9.84 11.78 -24.01
N LYS A 181 -11.00 11.12 -23.91
CA LYS A 181 -12.22 11.68 -23.32
C LYS A 181 -12.41 11.32 -21.85
N ILE A 182 -11.66 10.37 -21.31
CA ILE A 182 -11.81 9.94 -19.92
C ILE A 182 -11.40 11.08 -18.98
N LYS A 183 -12.32 11.50 -18.12
CA LYS A 183 -12.11 12.50 -17.08
C LYS A 183 -11.52 11.88 -15.82
N ASP A 184 -10.58 12.59 -15.21
CA ASP A 184 -9.97 12.20 -13.95
C ASP A 184 -9.48 13.43 -13.19
N ASP A 185 -9.57 13.39 -11.85
CA ASP A 185 -9.04 14.42 -10.95
C ASP A 185 -7.90 13.82 -10.11
N MET A 186 -6.66 14.19 -10.43
CA MET A 186 -5.47 13.70 -9.70
C MET A 186 -5.33 14.24 -8.28
N THR A 187 -6.02 15.33 -7.95
CA THR A 187 -5.96 15.96 -6.61
C THR A 187 -6.99 15.39 -5.65
N ASN A 188 -8.03 14.73 -6.17
CA ASN A 188 -9.03 14.10 -5.34
C ASN A 188 -8.48 12.84 -4.64
N THR A 189 -8.19 12.99 -3.35
CA THR A 189 -7.73 11.91 -2.47
C THR A 189 -8.86 11.26 -1.66
N GLN A 190 -10.13 11.52 -1.98
CA GLN A 190 -11.25 10.94 -1.24
C GLN A 190 -11.24 9.41 -1.39
N PRO A 191 -11.36 8.66 -0.28
CA PRO A 191 -11.48 7.22 -0.35
C PRO A 191 -12.64 6.78 -1.28
N GLY A 192 -12.33 5.89 -2.21
CA GLY A 192 -13.31 5.37 -3.18
C GLY A 192 -13.38 6.14 -4.51
N TYR A 193 -12.79 7.33 -4.59
CA TYR A 193 -12.70 8.06 -5.86
C TYR A 193 -11.65 7.45 -6.79
N SER A 194 -11.98 7.37 -8.08
CA SER A 194 -11.07 7.06 -9.20
C SER A 194 -11.75 7.48 -10.50
N PHE A 195 -11.01 7.53 -11.62
CA PHE A 195 -11.61 7.76 -12.93
C PHE A 195 -12.73 6.76 -13.28
N VAL A 196 -12.73 5.55 -12.70
CA VAL A 196 -13.82 4.57 -12.87
C VAL A 196 -15.12 5.02 -12.19
N MET A 197 -15.01 5.81 -11.12
CA MET A 197 -16.15 6.36 -10.36
C MET A 197 -16.47 7.82 -10.76
N HIS A 198 -15.76 8.38 -11.74
CA HIS A 198 -16.03 9.74 -12.18
C HIS A 198 -17.41 9.79 -12.86
N PRO A 199 -18.34 10.68 -12.44
CA PRO A 199 -19.71 10.70 -12.96
C PRO A 199 -19.75 10.87 -14.48
N ASP A 200 -18.94 11.79 -15.03
CA ASP A 200 -18.90 12.08 -16.47
C ASP A 200 -18.41 10.93 -17.36
N ASN A 201 -17.77 9.91 -16.80
CA ASN A 201 -17.27 8.78 -17.58
C ASN A 201 -18.34 7.69 -17.82
N GLY A 202 -19.39 7.64 -17.00
CA GLY A 202 -20.45 6.62 -17.15
C GLY A 202 -20.00 5.17 -16.91
N PHE A 203 -18.84 4.93 -16.29
CA PHE A 203 -18.26 3.59 -16.14
C PHE A 203 -18.85 2.74 -15.01
N GLU A 204 -19.66 3.34 -14.12
CA GLU A 204 -20.13 2.70 -12.89
C GLU A 204 -20.92 1.41 -13.15
N ASN A 205 -21.74 1.39 -14.20
CA ASN A 205 -22.67 0.30 -14.49
C ASN A 205 -22.25 -0.61 -15.66
N ILE A 206 -21.12 -0.32 -16.34
CA ILE A 206 -20.67 -1.09 -17.53
C ILE A 206 -20.48 -2.58 -17.22
N TYR A 207 -20.04 -2.91 -16.00
CA TYR A 207 -19.87 -4.31 -15.60
C TYR A 207 -21.18 -5.12 -15.60
N LYS A 208 -22.35 -4.47 -15.52
CA LYS A 208 -23.66 -5.15 -15.57
C LYS A 208 -23.89 -5.78 -16.94
N ASP A 209 -23.48 -5.11 -18.02
CA ASP A 209 -23.57 -5.65 -19.38
C ASP A 209 -22.67 -6.87 -19.56
N LEU A 210 -21.45 -6.82 -19.00
CA LEU A 210 -20.57 -7.99 -18.95
C LEU A 210 -21.22 -9.14 -18.18
N LEU A 211 -21.85 -8.86 -17.03
CA LEU A 211 -22.52 -9.89 -16.24
C LEU A 211 -23.67 -10.55 -17.01
N VAL A 212 -24.49 -9.76 -17.71
CA VAL A 212 -25.56 -10.29 -18.58
C VAL A 212 -24.96 -11.24 -19.62
N ARG A 213 -23.92 -10.80 -20.36
CA ARG A 213 -23.27 -11.65 -21.37
C ARG A 213 -22.64 -12.91 -20.78
N ALA A 214 -22.01 -12.80 -19.61
CA ALA A 214 -21.39 -13.93 -18.93
C ALA A 214 -22.42 -14.99 -18.44
N CYS A 215 -23.68 -14.59 -18.28
CA CYS A 215 -24.80 -15.48 -17.95
C CYS A 215 -25.55 -16.01 -19.18
N THR A 216 -25.56 -15.30 -20.32
CA THR A 216 -26.32 -15.68 -21.52
C THR A 216 -25.47 -16.27 -22.65
N SER A 217 -24.15 -16.16 -22.59
CA SER A 217 -23.26 -16.66 -23.64
C SER A 217 -23.30 -18.20 -23.75
N ARG A 218 -23.17 -18.72 -24.98
CA ARG A 218 -23.02 -20.17 -25.22
C ARG A 218 -21.82 -20.76 -24.46
N THR A 219 -20.76 -19.97 -24.31
CA THR A 219 -19.53 -20.31 -23.57
C THR A 219 -19.60 -19.88 -22.10
N GLY A 220 -20.32 -18.80 -21.80
CA GLY A 220 -20.52 -18.26 -20.46
C GLY A 220 -21.76 -18.82 -19.77
N LYS A 221 -21.57 -19.82 -18.91
CA LYS A 221 -22.64 -20.41 -18.08
C LYS A 221 -22.45 -20.09 -16.61
N LEU A 222 -22.19 -18.80 -16.28
CA LEU A 222 -22.03 -18.40 -14.88
C LEU A 222 -23.30 -18.63 -14.07
N ALA A 223 -24.47 -18.51 -14.70
CA ALA A 223 -25.75 -18.89 -14.12
C ALA A 223 -26.52 -19.80 -15.10
N LYS A 224 -27.31 -20.73 -14.57
CA LYS A 224 -28.23 -21.58 -15.35
C LYS A 224 -29.55 -21.67 -14.60
N GLN A 225 -30.67 -21.47 -15.30
CA GLN A 225 -32.03 -21.57 -14.73
C GLN A 225 -32.23 -20.76 -13.43
N GLY A 226 -31.62 -19.57 -13.32
CA GLY A 226 -31.75 -18.72 -12.13
C GLY A 226 -30.88 -19.16 -10.94
N GLN A 227 -29.94 -20.08 -11.12
CA GLN A 227 -28.98 -20.49 -10.10
C GLN A 227 -27.54 -20.29 -10.56
N TRP A 228 -26.67 -19.92 -9.61
CA TRP A 228 -25.24 -19.79 -9.84
C TRP A 228 -24.58 -21.14 -10.13
N ASN A 229 -23.76 -21.19 -11.17
CA ASN A 229 -22.89 -22.32 -11.44
C ASN A 229 -21.53 -22.11 -10.77
N PHE A 230 -21.39 -22.57 -9.53
CA PHE A 230 -20.17 -22.37 -8.74
C PHE A 230 -18.89 -22.94 -9.37
N LYS A 231 -18.99 -23.98 -10.22
CA LYS A 231 -17.83 -24.48 -10.98
C LYS A 231 -17.37 -23.46 -12.02
N ALA A 232 -18.30 -22.89 -12.78
CA ALA A 232 -18.00 -21.84 -13.76
C ALA A 232 -17.48 -20.56 -13.08
N ILE A 233 -18.07 -20.17 -11.95
CA ILE A 233 -17.60 -19.04 -11.12
C ILE A 233 -16.17 -19.27 -10.65
N THR A 234 -15.88 -20.46 -10.10
CA THR A 234 -14.53 -20.79 -9.64
C THR A 234 -13.53 -20.75 -10.80
N SER A 235 -13.91 -21.22 -11.99
CA SER A 235 -13.08 -21.11 -13.19
C SER A 235 -12.84 -19.65 -13.60
N TYR A 236 -13.88 -18.81 -13.62
CA TYR A 236 -13.78 -17.38 -13.92
C TYR A 236 -12.83 -16.66 -12.96
N LEU A 237 -12.93 -16.92 -11.65
CA LEU A 237 -12.04 -16.32 -10.65
C LEU A 237 -10.59 -16.79 -10.78
N ARG A 238 -10.34 -18.03 -11.23
CA ARG A 238 -9.00 -18.52 -11.54
C ARG A 238 -8.42 -17.81 -12.77
N LEU A 239 -9.20 -17.65 -13.83
CA LEU A 239 -8.80 -16.90 -15.02
C LEU A 239 -8.51 -15.44 -14.69
N MET A 240 -9.35 -14.81 -13.87
CA MET A 240 -9.09 -13.45 -13.36
C MET A 240 -7.76 -13.36 -12.60
N THR A 241 -7.42 -14.37 -11.78
CA THR A 241 -6.13 -14.41 -11.06
C THR A 241 -4.95 -14.53 -12.04
N ARG A 242 -5.10 -15.34 -13.11
CA ARG A 242 -4.09 -15.44 -14.18
C ARG A 242 -3.96 -14.14 -14.98
N LEU A 243 -5.07 -13.43 -15.22
CA LEU A 243 -5.04 -12.12 -15.86
C LEU A 243 -4.26 -11.11 -15.00
N GLU A 244 -4.52 -11.08 -13.69
CA GLU A 244 -3.74 -10.26 -12.76
C GLU A 244 -2.24 -10.62 -12.81
N GLU A 245 -1.90 -11.89 -13.00
CA GLU A 245 -0.51 -12.35 -13.11
C GLU A 245 0.16 -11.81 -14.37
N MET A 246 -0.54 -11.88 -15.51
CA MET A 246 -0.03 -11.35 -16.78
C MET A 246 0.06 -9.83 -16.77
N LEU A 247 -0.93 -9.14 -16.20
CA LEU A 247 -0.86 -7.70 -15.95
C LEU A 247 0.36 -7.36 -15.11
N GLY A 248 0.61 -8.09 -14.02
CA GLY A 248 1.76 -7.90 -13.14
C GLY A 248 3.09 -8.05 -13.87
N GLY A 249 3.21 -9.07 -14.72
CA GLY A 249 4.35 -9.23 -15.62
C GLY A 249 4.50 -8.05 -16.58
N GLY A 250 3.43 -7.65 -17.26
CA GLY A 250 3.40 -6.52 -18.19
C GLY A 250 3.81 -5.19 -17.54
N TYR A 251 3.32 -4.89 -16.33
CA TYR A 251 3.77 -3.71 -15.60
C TYR A 251 5.27 -3.77 -15.25
N LEU A 252 5.78 -4.94 -14.87
CA LEU A 252 7.19 -5.10 -14.55
C LEU A 252 8.07 -4.92 -15.78
N THR A 253 7.69 -5.49 -16.91
CA THR A 253 8.53 -5.54 -18.11
C THR A 253 8.35 -4.32 -19.01
N ALA A 254 7.12 -3.87 -19.23
CA ALA A 254 6.82 -2.71 -20.06
C ALA A 254 6.95 -1.38 -19.32
N CYS A 255 6.89 -1.36 -17.98
CA CYS A 255 6.97 -0.11 -17.20
C CYS A 255 8.08 -0.10 -16.14
N GLY A 256 8.86 -1.18 -16.05
CA GLY A 256 10.03 -1.34 -15.16
C GLY A 256 9.72 -1.71 -13.71
N GLN A 257 8.47 -1.57 -13.26
CA GLN A 257 8.07 -1.94 -11.89
C GLN A 257 6.56 -2.21 -11.81
N VAL A 258 6.13 -3.08 -10.90
CA VAL A 258 4.70 -3.22 -10.60
C VAL A 258 4.15 -2.04 -9.79
N PRO A 259 2.87 -1.63 -10.02
CA PRO A 259 2.15 -0.73 -9.14
C PRO A 259 2.21 -1.20 -7.69
N ARG A 260 2.47 -0.27 -6.76
CA ARG A 260 2.47 -0.53 -5.32
C ARG A 260 1.37 0.29 -4.64
N PRO A 261 0.83 -0.19 -3.51
CA PRO A 261 -0.06 0.62 -2.69
C PRO A 261 0.66 1.92 -2.32
N CYS A 262 0.03 3.05 -2.63
CA CYS A 262 0.56 4.38 -2.36
C CYS A 262 -0.43 5.11 -1.44
N ALA A 263 0.07 6.03 -0.61
CA ALA A 263 -0.77 6.88 0.25
C ALA A 263 -1.65 7.82 -0.58
N THR A 264 -1.20 8.21 -1.77
CA THR A 264 -1.98 8.90 -2.80
C THR A 264 -2.52 7.89 -3.82
N ARG A 265 -3.60 8.24 -4.54
CA ARG A 265 -4.25 7.36 -5.53
C ARG A 265 -3.22 6.68 -6.45
N GLY A 266 -3.35 5.35 -6.61
CA GLY A 266 -2.33 4.54 -7.30
C GLY A 266 -2.33 4.65 -8.82
N MET A 267 -3.48 4.92 -9.45
CA MET A 267 -3.64 4.99 -10.92
C MET A 267 -4.48 6.19 -11.33
N PHE A 268 -4.21 6.72 -12.51
CA PHE A 268 -4.89 7.91 -13.04
C PHE A 268 -4.80 8.00 -14.57
N ILE A 269 -5.65 8.85 -15.14
CA ILE A 269 -5.58 9.24 -16.55
C ILE A 269 -4.89 10.60 -16.67
N TRP A 270 -3.95 10.70 -17.60
CA TRP A 270 -3.31 11.96 -17.94
C TRP A 270 -2.97 12.02 -19.43
N ASN A 271 -3.38 13.10 -20.10
CA ASN A 271 -3.11 13.35 -21.52
C ASN A 271 -3.47 12.18 -22.47
N GLY A 272 -4.61 11.53 -22.23
CA GLY A 272 -5.07 10.38 -23.03
C GLY A 272 -4.30 9.08 -22.76
N SER A 273 -3.56 9.00 -21.66
CA SER A 273 -2.79 7.82 -21.27
C SER A 273 -3.11 7.36 -19.85
N VAL A 274 -3.09 6.05 -19.64
CA VAL A 274 -3.19 5.45 -18.31
C VAL A 274 -1.81 5.49 -17.66
N ALA A 275 -1.75 5.95 -16.42
CA ALA A 275 -0.52 6.01 -15.63
C ALA A 275 -0.75 5.54 -14.19
N TYR A 276 0.34 5.18 -13.52
CA TYR A 276 0.35 4.90 -12.09
C TYR A 276 1.51 5.58 -11.39
N ALA A 277 1.28 5.97 -10.13
CA ALA A 277 2.28 6.60 -9.27
C ALA A 277 2.84 5.62 -8.25
N LEU A 278 4.15 5.71 -8.05
CA LEU A 278 4.90 4.99 -7.03
C LEU A 278 5.55 6.01 -6.10
N GLN A 279 5.41 5.80 -4.79
CA GLN A 279 6.18 6.54 -3.79
C GLN A 279 7.47 5.78 -3.48
N HIS A 280 8.61 6.36 -3.83
CA HIS A 280 9.88 5.68 -3.68
C HIS A 280 10.44 5.80 -2.25
N HIS A 281 10.15 4.80 -1.43
CA HIS A 281 10.50 4.77 0.01
C HIS A 281 12.00 4.53 0.30
N LYS A 282 12.84 4.09 -0.65
CA LYS A 282 14.26 3.83 -0.32
C LYS A 282 14.99 5.11 0.12
N ALA A 283 14.67 6.25 -0.51
CA ALA A 283 15.20 7.55 -0.11
C ALA A 283 14.62 8.01 1.24
N LYS A 284 13.34 7.72 1.53
CA LYS A 284 12.70 8.06 2.81
C LYS A 284 13.48 7.55 4.02
N ARG A 285 14.00 6.32 3.96
CA ARG A 285 14.75 5.75 5.10
C ARG A 285 16.06 6.48 5.40
N SER A 286 16.65 7.15 4.40
CA SER A 286 17.94 7.84 4.53
C SER A 286 17.82 9.35 4.62
N THR A 287 16.88 9.97 3.89
CA THR A 287 16.75 11.44 3.78
C THR A 287 15.44 11.96 4.37
N ASN A 288 14.55 11.07 4.84
CA ASN A 288 13.18 11.38 5.22
C ASN A 288 12.37 12.11 4.13
N GLN A 289 12.85 12.08 2.89
CA GLN A 289 12.18 12.65 1.73
C GLN A 289 11.70 11.52 0.82
N GLU A 290 10.45 11.64 0.40
CA GLU A 290 9.84 10.77 -0.61
C GLU A 290 9.79 11.54 -1.93
N PHE A 291 10.08 10.85 -3.03
CA PHE A 291 9.81 11.37 -4.36
C PHE A 291 8.84 10.45 -5.08
N TYR A 292 8.04 11.06 -5.94
CA TYR A 292 7.03 10.38 -6.74
C TYR A 292 7.64 9.96 -8.07
N VAL A 293 7.34 8.73 -8.49
CA VAL A 293 7.70 8.21 -9.82
C VAL A 293 6.40 7.84 -10.52
N VAL A 294 6.17 8.40 -11.70
CA VAL A 294 5.02 8.06 -12.54
C VAL A 294 5.48 7.20 -13.70
N ARG A 295 4.67 6.20 -14.04
CA ARG A 295 4.87 5.31 -15.19
C ARG A 295 3.62 5.28 -16.04
N PHE A 296 3.79 5.48 -17.34
CA PHE A 296 2.73 5.38 -18.33
C PHE A 296 2.71 3.98 -18.92
N LEU A 297 1.52 3.48 -19.24
CA LEU A 297 1.33 2.15 -19.85
C LEU A 297 1.37 2.26 -21.38
N PRO A 298 1.86 1.24 -22.09
CA PRO A 298 1.62 1.11 -23.52
C PRO A 298 0.12 0.85 -23.78
N ILE A 299 -0.37 1.26 -24.94
CA ILE A 299 -1.81 1.33 -25.25
C ILE A 299 -2.53 -0.03 -25.13
N ARG A 300 -1.86 -1.11 -25.52
CA ARG A 300 -2.35 -2.48 -25.40
C ARG A 300 -2.59 -2.86 -23.93
N LEU A 301 -1.58 -2.68 -23.09
CA LEU A 301 -1.67 -2.93 -21.66
C LEU A 301 -2.68 -1.99 -20.97
N ALA A 302 -2.73 -0.71 -21.39
CA ALA A 302 -3.70 0.27 -20.90
C ALA A 302 -5.14 -0.16 -21.16
N THR A 303 -5.42 -0.69 -22.37
CA THR A 303 -6.75 -1.16 -22.77
C THR A 303 -7.20 -2.35 -21.92
N VAL A 304 -6.35 -3.36 -21.73
CA VAL A 304 -6.64 -4.50 -20.85
C VAL A 304 -6.85 -4.04 -19.42
N THR A 305 -6.03 -3.11 -18.95
CA THR A 305 -6.12 -2.54 -17.60
C THR A 305 -7.45 -1.82 -17.38
N LEU A 306 -7.93 -1.04 -18.36
CA LEU A 306 -9.24 -0.40 -18.31
C LEU A 306 -10.37 -1.44 -18.24
N LYS A 307 -10.42 -2.40 -19.18
CA LYS A 307 -11.42 -3.48 -19.20
C LYS A 307 -11.44 -4.24 -17.87
N TYR A 308 -10.27 -4.49 -17.28
CA TYR A 308 -10.16 -5.11 -15.96
C TYR A 308 -10.77 -4.25 -14.86
N LEU A 309 -10.40 -2.96 -14.78
CA LEU A 309 -10.83 -2.06 -13.72
C LEU A 309 -12.32 -1.71 -13.78
N THR A 310 -12.87 -1.51 -14.97
CA THR A 310 -14.27 -1.12 -15.16
C THR A 310 -15.21 -2.32 -15.11
N CYS A 311 -14.80 -3.48 -15.64
CA CYS A 311 -15.71 -4.62 -15.85
C CYS A 311 -15.31 -5.85 -15.02
N ILE A 312 -14.23 -6.54 -15.41
CA ILE A 312 -13.87 -7.88 -14.91
C ILE A 312 -13.74 -7.89 -13.39
N ARG A 313 -13.08 -6.88 -12.83
CA ARG A 313 -12.87 -6.79 -11.39
C ARG A 313 -14.18 -6.66 -10.61
N ARG A 314 -15.13 -5.87 -11.11
CA ARG A 314 -16.44 -5.68 -10.46
C ARG A 314 -17.27 -6.96 -10.52
N VAL A 315 -17.29 -7.64 -11.67
CA VAL A 315 -17.91 -8.96 -11.81
C VAL A 315 -17.27 -9.96 -10.84
N GLY A 316 -15.93 -10.04 -10.79
CA GLY A 316 -15.23 -10.92 -9.86
C GLY A 316 -15.50 -10.62 -8.39
N ALA A 317 -15.64 -9.34 -8.01
CA ALA A 317 -16.02 -8.95 -6.65
C ALA A 317 -17.45 -9.41 -6.30
N LEU A 318 -18.40 -9.24 -7.22
CA LEU A 318 -19.77 -9.73 -7.09
C LEU A 318 -19.81 -11.25 -6.94
N LEU A 319 -19.14 -11.99 -7.83
CA LEU A 319 -19.14 -13.46 -7.79
C LEU A 319 -18.51 -14.02 -6.51
N ARG A 320 -17.45 -13.38 -5.98
CA ARG A 320 -16.88 -13.76 -4.68
C ARG A 320 -17.88 -13.54 -3.55
N ARG A 321 -18.62 -12.43 -3.54
CA ARG A 321 -19.67 -12.16 -2.54
C ARG A 321 -20.73 -13.27 -2.55
N GLU A 322 -21.17 -13.67 -3.73
CA GLU A 322 -22.16 -14.74 -3.91
C GLU A 322 -21.63 -16.11 -3.48
N GLN A 323 -20.34 -16.41 -3.72
CA GLN A 323 -19.73 -17.69 -3.34
C GLN A 323 -19.58 -17.89 -1.82
N PHE A 324 -19.35 -16.83 -1.05
CA PHE A 324 -19.10 -16.92 0.39
C PHE A 324 -20.30 -16.52 1.26
N GLY A 325 -21.41 -16.06 0.66
CA GLY A 325 -22.60 -15.60 1.37
C GLY A 325 -22.39 -14.29 2.15
N GLN A 326 -23.50 -13.65 2.55
CA GLN A 326 -23.49 -12.41 3.33
C GLN A 326 -22.97 -12.58 4.78
N SER A 327 -22.76 -13.81 5.25
CA SER A 327 -22.37 -14.16 6.62
C SER A 327 -20.93 -13.75 7.01
N SER A 328 -20.15 -13.18 6.08
CA SER A 328 -18.78 -12.69 6.31
C SER A 328 -18.70 -11.16 6.51
N LEU A 329 -19.67 -10.59 7.23
CA LEU A 329 -19.85 -9.16 7.55
C LEU A 329 -18.70 -8.48 8.34
N GLY A 330 -17.52 -9.10 8.43
CA GLY A 330 -16.31 -8.51 9.02
C GLY A 330 -15.24 -8.07 8.00
N ARG A 331 -15.36 -8.41 6.71
CA ARG A 331 -14.43 -7.94 5.66
C ARG A 331 -15.14 -6.93 4.78
N SER A 332 -14.68 -5.68 4.80
CA SER A 332 -15.06 -4.65 3.82
C SER A 332 -15.08 -5.27 2.42
N SER A 333 -16.24 -5.21 1.76
CA SER A 333 -16.59 -5.94 0.54
C SER A 333 -15.84 -5.48 -0.72
N LEU A 334 -14.98 -4.47 -0.61
CA LEU A 334 -13.99 -4.11 -1.61
C LEU A 334 -12.60 -4.28 -1.00
N PRO A 335 -11.77 -5.19 -1.53
CA PRO A 335 -10.41 -5.31 -1.04
C PRO A 335 -9.65 -4.00 -1.27
N GLY A 336 -8.84 -3.58 -0.29
CA GLY A 336 -8.09 -2.32 -0.34
C GLY A 336 -7.04 -2.23 -1.45
N PHE A 337 -6.72 -3.34 -2.13
CA PHE A 337 -5.77 -3.39 -3.25
C PHE A 337 -6.51 -3.46 -4.59
N LEU A 338 -6.11 -2.59 -5.53
CA LEU A 338 -6.70 -2.57 -6.87
C LEU A 338 -6.24 -3.75 -7.75
N PHE A 339 -5.03 -4.24 -7.50
CA PHE A 339 -4.35 -5.34 -8.20
C PHE A 339 -3.58 -6.21 -7.22
N PHE A 340 -3.11 -7.37 -7.68
CA PHE A 340 -2.09 -8.22 -7.04
C PHE A 340 -2.41 -8.61 -5.60
N GLN A 341 -3.60 -9.18 -5.41
CA GLN A 341 -3.99 -9.66 -4.10
C GLN A 341 -4.47 -11.11 -4.12
N SER A 342 -4.41 -11.75 -2.97
CA SER A 342 -5.03 -13.05 -2.74
C SER A 342 -5.74 -12.98 -1.40
N ASN A 343 -7.07 -13.03 -1.44
CA ASN A 343 -7.94 -12.97 -0.26
C ASN A 343 -7.67 -11.74 0.63
N GLY A 344 -7.46 -10.57 0.00
CA GLY A 344 -7.23 -9.29 0.70
C GLY A 344 -5.80 -9.05 1.17
N LYS A 345 -4.86 -9.98 0.92
CA LYS A 345 -3.42 -9.78 1.16
C LYS A 345 -2.71 -9.45 -0.15
N ALA A 346 -1.83 -8.46 -0.13
CA ALA A 346 -0.97 -8.15 -1.27
C ALA A 346 -0.04 -9.34 -1.61
N TRP A 347 0.28 -9.51 -2.89
CA TRP A 347 1.22 -10.54 -3.32
C TRP A 347 2.62 -10.32 -2.75
N THR A 348 3.29 -11.42 -2.44
CA THR A 348 4.69 -11.41 -2.00
C THR A 348 5.62 -11.17 -3.19
N SER A 349 6.82 -10.61 -2.92
CA SER A 349 7.87 -10.45 -3.93
C SER A 349 8.32 -11.78 -4.56
N THR A 350 8.20 -12.88 -3.82
CA THR A 350 8.51 -14.22 -4.29
C THR A 350 7.60 -14.66 -5.44
N ARG A 351 6.31 -14.31 -5.40
CA ARG A 351 5.35 -14.68 -6.46
C ARG A 351 5.68 -13.99 -7.78
N LEU A 352 5.93 -12.68 -7.77
CA LEU A 352 6.35 -11.94 -8.96
C LEU A 352 7.68 -12.45 -9.53
N THR A 353 8.61 -12.82 -8.65
CA THR A 353 9.90 -13.40 -9.07
C THR A 353 9.71 -14.77 -9.71
N ALA A 354 8.84 -15.62 -9.16
CA ALA A 354 8.52 -16.91 -9.76
C ALA A 354 7.82 -16.78 -11.12
N LEU A 355 6.90 -15.81 -11.25
CA LEU A 355 6.23 -15.49 -12.50
C LEU A 355 7.23 -15.02 -13.58
N LEU A 356 8.15 -14.13 -13.21
CA LEU A 356 9.18 -13.67 -14.13
C LEU A 356 10.08 -14.82 -14.59
N LYS A 357 10.52 -15.68 -13.67
CA LYS A 357 11.32 -16.87 -14.01
C LYS A 357 10.60 -17.81 -14.97
N ALA A 358 9.32 -18.08 -14.72
CA ALA A 358 8.54 -18.97 -15.57
C ALA A 358 8.36 -18.39 -16.98
N ALA A 359 8.08 -17.09 -17.09
CA ALA A 359 7.95 -16.42 -18.38
C ALA A 359 9.28 -16.32 -19.11
N SER A 360 10.37 -15.94 -18.43
CA SER A 360 11.70 -15.88 -19.05
C SER A 360 12.18 -17.26 -19.47
N LYS A 361 11.88 -18.33 -18.72
CA LYS A 361 12.20 -19.70 -19.15
C LYS A 361 11.44 -20.07 -20.43
N LYS A 362 10.22 -19.57 -20.59
CA LYS A 362 9.43 -19.83 -21.79
C LYS A 362 9.89 -19.00 -23.01
N VAL A 363 10.24 -17.74 -22.80
CA VAL A 363 10.54 -16.79 -23.89
C VAL A 363 12.03 -16.74 -24.23
N TRP A 364 12.91 -16.86 -23.23
CA TRP A 364 14.37 -16.73 -23.36
C TRP A 364 15.12 -18.06 -23.20
N ASP A 365 14.40 -19.15 -22.93
CA ASP A 365 14.95 -20.43 -22.47
C ASP A 365 15.83 -20.34 -21.19
N GLN A 366 15.77 -19.22 -20.48
CA GLN A 366 16.59 -18.93 -19.30
C GLN A 366 15.76 -18.47 -18.12
N GLU A 367 16.07 -18.95 -16.92
CA GLU A 367 15.41 -18.50 -15.69
C GLU A 367 16.06 -17.23 -15.14
N VAL A 368 15.38 -16.09 -15.32
CA VAL A 368 15.85 -14.80 -14.87
C VAL A 368 15.03 -14.32 -13.68
N ASN A 369 15.72 -13.98 -12.58
CA ASN A 369 15.09 -13.38 -11.41
C ASN A 369 15.01 -11.85 -11.55
N SER A 370 14.24 -11.21 -10.66
CA SER A 370 14.00 -9.76 -10.70
C SER A 370 15.27 -8.90 -10.53
N ARG A 371 16.32 -9.42 -9.89
CA ARG A 371 17.61 -8.71 -9.73
C ARG A 371 18.37 -8.68 -11.05
N VAL A 372 18.50 -9.82 -11.72
CA VAL A 372 19.18 -9.93 -13.02
C VAL A 372 18.40 -9.15 -14.08
N TYR A 373 17.07 -9.32 -14.15
CA TYR A 373 16.22 -8.56 -15.07
C TYR A 373 16.41 -7.04 -14.93
N ARG A 374 16.50 -6.54 -13.69
CA ARG A 374 16.75 -5.13 -13.43
C ARG A 374 18.11 -4.68 -13.99
N GLN A 375 19.17 -5.48 -13.80
CA GLN A 375 20.49 -5.12 -14.33
C GLN A 375 20.49 -5.09 -15.85
N LEU A 376 19.88 -6.10 -16.49
CA LEU A 376 19.69 -6.13 -17.94
C LEU A 376 18.94 -4.89 -18.43
N THR A 377 17.80 -4.59 -17.81
CA THR A 377 16.98 -3.42 -18.17
C THR A 377 17.77 -2.11 -18.08
N ILE A 378 18.56 -1.93 -17.01
CA ILE A 378 19.39 -0.73 -16.85
C ILE A 378 20.46 -0.64 -17.93
N GLY A 379 21.22 -1.71 -18.17
CA GLY A 379 22.25 -1.71 -19.20
C GLY A 379 21.70 -1.57 -20.62
N ILE A 380 20.54 -2.17 -20.91
CA ILE A 380 19.84 -2.01 -22.18
C ILE A 380 19.36 -0.57 -22.36
N THR A 381 18.82 0.06 -21.31
CA THR A 381 18.41 1.47 -21.35
C THR A 381 19.62 2.37 -21.65
N GLU A 382 20.75 2.13 -20.99
CA GLU A 382 22.00 2.86 -21.23
C GLU A 382 22.52 2.68 -22.66
N LYS A 383 22.42 1.48 -23.23
CA LYS A 383 22.92 1.22 -24.59
C LYS A 383 21.98 1.67 -25.71
N HIS A 384 20.69 1.37 -25.60
CA HIS A 384 19.70 1.50 -26.69
C HIS A 384 18.69 2.63 -26.49
N VAL A 385 18.60 3.21 -25.30
CA VAL A 385 17.66 4.31 -24.97
C VAL A 385 18.43 5.49 -24.36
N ARG A 386 19.58 5.82 -24.97
CA ARG A 386 20.56 6.80 -24.48
C ARG A 386 19.96 8.17 -24.17
N GLU A 387 18.97 8.58 -24.95
CA GLU A 387 18.21 9.81 -24.76
C GLU A 387 17.67 9.89 -23.31
N VAL A 388 17.10 8.80 -22.79
CA VAL A 388 16.51 8.72 -21.44
C VAL A 388 17.55 8.49 -20.35
N TYR A 389 18.72 7.92 -20.68
CA TYR A 389 19.78 7.65 -19.72
C TYR A 389 20.50 8.93 -19.24
N SER A 390 20.51 9.98 -20.05
CA SER A 390 21.16 11.25 -19.71
C SER A 390 20.57 11.84 -18.41
N PRO A 391 21.42 12.32 -17.45
CA PRO A 391 20.93 12.85 -16.19
C PRO A 391 19.91 13.98 -16.37
N PHE A 392 18.68 13.73 -15.95
CA PHE A 392 17.62 14.74 -15.98
C PHE A 392 17.65 15.58 -14.70
N ASN A 393 18.00 16.86 -14.83
CA ASN A 393 17.84 17.84 -13.77
C ASN A 393 16.59 18.71 -14.04
N ARG A 394 15.51 18.43 -13.32
CA ARG A 394 14.24 19.19 -13.44
C ARG A 394 14.33 20.67 -13.09
N TYR A 395 15.43 21.11 -12.50
CA TYR A 395 15.69 22.49 -12.11
C TYR A 395 16.88 23.08 -12.84
N ASP A 396 17.35 22.43 -13.92
CA ASP A 396 18.43 22.98 -14.73
C ASP A 396 17.99 24.28 -15.39
N ASP A 397 18.82 25.29 -15.22
CA ASP A 397 18.62 26.63 -15.72
C ASP A 397 19.95 27.30 -16.07
N ARG A 398 20.98 26.50 -16.35
CA ARG A 398 22.31 27.01 -16.70
C ARG A 398 22.95 26.25 -17.84
N SER A 399 22.59 24.99 -18.06
CA SER A 399 23.14 24.24 -19.19
C SER A 399 22.53 24.70 -20.52
N THR A 400 23.23 24.36 -21.61
CA THR A 400 22.73 24.50 -22.98
C THR A 400 21.50 23.64 -23.25
N ASP A 401 21.27 22.61 -22.42
CA ASP A 401 20.19 21.63 -22.55
C ASP A 401 18.97 21.99 -21.67
N ALA A 402 19.02 23.13 -20.97
CA ALA A 402 17.91 23.60 -20.14
C ALA A 402 16.65 23.87 -21.01
N ASP A 403 15.49 23.41 -20.52
CA ASP A 403 14.20 23.59 -21.21
C ASP A 403 13.95 25.09 -21.47
N ARG A 404 13.58 25.47 -22.71
CA ARG A 404 13.23 26.86 -23.07
C ARG A 404 12.17 27.47 -22.14
N ASN A 405 11.31 26.66 -21.52
CA ASN A 405 10.31 27.08 -20.55
C ASN A 405 10.91 27.64 -19.24
N VAL A 406 12.21 27.42 -18.98
CA VAL A 406 12.96 28.05 -17.89
C VAL A 406 12.94 29.59 -18.01
N VAL A 407 12.86 30.13 -19.23
CA VAL A 407 12.76 31.57 -19.49
C VAL A 407 11.59 32.19 -18.74
N PHE A 408 10.46 31.49 -18.62
CA PHE A 408 9.32 32.00 -17.85
C PHE A 408 9.62 32.12 -16.35
N ALA A 409 10.49 31.27 -15.79
CA ALA A 409 10.94 31.44 -14.41
C ALA A 409 11.80 32.70 -14.28
N TRP A 410 12.74 32.92 -15.22
CA TRP A 410 13.60 34.10 -15.22
C TRP A 410 12.82 35.40 -15.45
N GLN A 411 11.84 35.42 -16.35
CA GLN A 411 10.96 36.58 -16.57
C GLN A 411 10.20 36.98 -15.29
N SER A 412 9.88 36.01 -14.43
CA SER A 412 9.29 36.28 -13.11
C SER A 412 10.32 36.62 -12.01
N GLY A 413 11.61 36.72 -12.35
CA GLY A 413 12.68 37.02 -11.38
C GLY A 413 13.12 35.81 -10.53
N HIS A 414 12.78 34.58 -10.91
CA HIS A 414 13.05 33.38 -10.12
C HIS A 414 13.80 32.29 -10.88
N ARG A 415 14.47 31.44 -10.11
CA ARG A 415 15.03 30.18 -10.60
C ARG A 415 13.91 29.11 -10.67
N PRO A 416 13.97 28.11 -11.56
CA PRO A 416 12.93 27.07 -11.67
C PRO A 416 12.60 26.38 -10.35
N MET A 417 13.61 26.12 -9.51
CA MET A 417 13.40 25.55 -8.17
C MET A 417 12.58 26.47 -7.26
N GLN A 418 12.87 27.78 -7.27
CA GLN A 418 12.14 28.77 -6.47
C GLN A 418 10.71 28.91 -6.98
N ARG A 419 10.51 28.98 -8.31
CA ARG A 419 9.18 29.03 -8.91
C ARG A 419 8.32 27.82 -8.53
N ALA A 420 8.92 26.62 -8.50
CA ALA A 420 8.23 25.38 -8.12
C ALA A 420 7.77 25.34 -6.65
N VAL A 421 8.21 26.28 -5.81
CA VAL A 421 7.87 26.34 -4.37
C VAL A 421 7.10 27.63 -4.02
N THR A 422 7.36 28.74 -4.71
CA THR A 422 6.94 30.09 -4.28
C THR A 422 5.72 30.65 -5.03
N TYR A 423 5.40 30.15 -6.24
CA TYR A 423 4.29 30.67 -7.06
C TYR A 423 3.08 29.74 -7.09
N GLY A 424 1.94 30.30 -7.54
CA GLY A 424 0.71 29.56 -7.80
C GLY A 424 0.98 28.36 -8.70
N LEU A 425 0.95 27.17 -8.09
CA LEU A 425 1.00 25.90 -8.80
C LEU A 425 -0.35 25.63 -9.45
N ASP A 426 -0.36 24.79 -10.48
CA ASP A 426 -1.62 24.38 -11.09
C ASP A 426 -2.39 23.52 -10.09
N GLY A 427 -3.51 24.07 -9.60
CA GLY A 427 -4.37 23.46 -8.61
C GLY A 427 -5.04 22.16 -9.07
N ALA A 428 -5.01 21.85 -10.37
CA ALA A 428 -5.45 20.56 -10.91
C ALA A 428 -4.44 19.42 -10.68
N TYR A 429 -3.25 19.73 -10.12
CA TYR A 429 -2.18 18.77 -9.88
C TYR A 429 -1.64 18.82 -8.45
N PRO A 430 -1.24 17.66 -7.88
CA PRO A 430 -0.54 17.66 -6.60
C PRO A 430 0.75 18.49 -6.68
N HIS A 431 1.11 19.17 -5.59
CA HIS A 431 2.28 20.06 -5.56
C HIS A 431 3.60 19.36 -5.97
N GLN A 432 3.71 18.05 -5.75
CA GLN A 432 4.91 17.24 -6.09
C GLN A 432 4.89 16.66 -7.52
N LEU A 433 3.72 16.66 -8.19
CA LEU A 433 3.49 16.05 -9.50
C LEU A 433 2.92 17.07 -10.48
N GLN A 434 3.64 18.18 -10.65
CA GLN A 434 3.27 19.23 -11.59
C GLN A 434 3.42 18.78 -13.05
N PRO A 435 2.69 19.40 -14.01
CA PRO A 435 2.64 18.96 -15.41
C PRO A 435 3.99 18.81 -16.12
N SER A 436 4.99 19.63 -15.76
CA SER A 436 6.35 19.51 -16.32
C SER A 436 7.00 18.17 -15.99
N LEU A 437 6.84 17.70 -14.75
CA LEU A 437 7.37 16.41 -14.31
C LEU A 437 6.60 15.25 -14.94
N LEU A 438 5.27 15.38 -15.09
CA LEU A 438 4.45 14.38 -15.76
C LEU A 438 4.83 14.23 -17.24
N ARG A 439 5.08 15.34 -17.95
CA ARG A 439 5.60 15.33 -19.34
C ARG A 439 6.94 14.60 -19.45
N ALA A 440 7.87 14.86 -18.53
CA ALA A 440 9.17 14.17 -18.52
C ALA A 440 9.01 12.65 -18.30
N TYR A 441 8.11 12.24 -17.40
CA TYR A 441 7.79 10.82 -17.19
C TYR A 441 7.07 10.17 -18.38
N GLU A 442 6.15 10.89 -19.04
CA GLU A 442 5.49 10.42 -20.26
C GLU A 442 6.50 10.20 -21.38
N TRP A 443 7.39 11.16 -21.60
CA TRP A 443 8.45 11.06 -22.60
C TRP A 443 9.37 9.87 -22.34
N ALA A 444 9.86 9.70 -21.11
CA ALA A 444 10.73 8.58 -20.75
C ALA A 444 10.04 7.22 -20.94
N SER A 445 8.76 7.11 -20.53
CA SER A 445 7.95 5.92 -20.79
C SER A 445 7.77 5.67 -22.30
N THR A 446 7.56 6.72 -23.09
CA THR A 446 7.33 6.61 -24.53
C THR A 446 8.55 6.05 -25.27
N ARG A 447 9.74 6.57 -24.98
CA ARG A 447 11.02 6.06 -25.52
C ARG A 447 11.26 4.59 -25.16
N TRP A 448 10.90 4.21 -23.93
CA TRP A 448 11.00 2.81 -23.50
C TRP A 448 10.02 1.91 -24.25
N HIS A 449 8.78 2.34 -24.46
CA HIS A 449 7.80 1.57 -25.22
C HIS A 449 8.21 1.42 -26.70
N GLU A 450 8.75 2.47 -27.31
CA GLU A 450 9.29 2.43 -28.68
C GLU A 450 10.40 1.37 -28.80
N PHE A 451 11.35 1.34 -27.86
CA PHE A 451 12.37 0.30 -27.80
C PHE A 451 11.76 -1.12 -27.68
N LEU A 452 10.69 -1.28 -26.91
CA LEU A 452 9.97 -2.54 -26.75
C LEU A 452 9.05 -2.91 -27.93
N HIS A 453 8.98 -2.08 -28.97
CA HIS A 453 8.03 -2.20 -30.08
C HIS A 453 6.56 -2.22 -29.61
N GLN A 454 6.25 -1.45 -28.56
CA GLN A 454 4.90 -1.27 -28.05
C GLN A 454 4.44 0.16 -28.30
N ALA A 455 3.24 0.35 -28.82
CA ALA A 455 2.69 1.69 -29.02
C ALA A 455 2.31 2.34 -27.68
N SER A 456 2.69 3.61 -27.49
CA SER A 456 2.34 4.37 -26.27
C SER A 456 0.92 4.94 -26.30
N LYS A 457 0.46 5.35 -27.49
CA LYS A 457 -0.88 5.91 -27.74
C LYS A 457 -1.48 5.25 -28.99
N LYS A 458 -2.80 5.32 -29.16
CA LYS A 458 -3.42 4.96 -30.44
C LYS A 458 -2.88 5.89 -31.52
N GLY A 459 -2.38 5.34 -32.63
CA GLY A 459 -2.02 6.14 -33.80
C GLY A 459 -3.26 6.85 -34.35
N ALA A 460 -3.07 8.06 -34.89
CA ALA A 460 -4.09 8.71 -35.69
C ALA A 460 -4.13 7.99 -37.06
N HIS A 461 -4.88 6.89 -37.15
CA HIS A 461 -5.22 6.27 -38.42
C HIS A 461 -6.74 6.24 -38.56
N VAL A 462 -7.16 6.64 -39.77
CA VAL A 462 -8.51 6.94 -40.26
C VAL A 462 -9.54 5.89 -39.84
N ASP A 463 -10.65 6.37 -39.29
CA ASP A 463 -11.84 5.57 -38.98
C ASP A 463 -12.31 4.84 -40.24
N GLU A 464 -12.30 3.50 -40.22
CA GLU A 464 -13.25 2.73 -41.01
C GLU A 464 -14.51 2.55 -40.16
N ASP A 465 -15.63 3.04 -40.68
CA ASP A 465 -16.95 2.94 -40.06
C ASP A 465 -17.29 1.49 -39.68
N PRO A 466 -17.87 1.23 -38.50
CA PRO A 466 -18.28 -0.10 -38.11
C PRO A 466 -19.45 -0.58 -38.99
N PRO A 467 -19.47 -1.84 -39.46
CA PRO A 467 -20.58 -2.35 -40.24
C PRO A 467 -21.85 -2.48 -39.41
N THR A 468 -22.95 -2.05 -40.03
CA THR A 468 -24.31 -1.97 -39.53
C THR A 468 -24.86 -3.36 -39.13
N SER A 469 -25.17 -3.51 -37.84
CA SER A 469 -26.19 -4.39 -37.22
C SER A 469 -26.44 -5.82 -37.73
N ILE A 470 -26.34 -6.78 -36.81
CA ILE A 470 -27.24 -7.95 -36.76
C ILE A 470 -28.02 -7.91 -35.44
N LYS A 471 -29.24 -7.35 -35.48
CA LYS A 471 -30.26 -7.54 -34.44
C LYS A 471 -31.17 -8.68 -34.88
N ARG A 472 -31.06 -9.86 -34.27
CA ARG A 472 -32.21 -10.78 -34.05
C ARG A 472 -31.87 -11.94 -33.10
N SER A 473 -32.81 -12.17 -32.17
CA SER A 473 -33.04 -13.36 -31.35
C SER A 473 -32.17 -13.63 -30.11
N MET A 474 -32.44 -12.93 -28.98
CA MET A 474 -32.22 -13.43 -27.60
C MET A 474 -33.19 -12.77 -26.58
N ARG A 475 -34.44 -12.45 -26.97
CA ARG A 475 -35.34 -11.66 -26.12
C ARG A 475 -35.87 -12.41 -24.88
N ALA A 476 -36.06 -13.73 -24.93
CA ALA A 476 -36.72 -14.46 -23.83
C ALA A 476 -35.80 -14.83 -22.64
N GLU A 477 -34.52 -15.18 -22.89
CA GLU A 477 -33.55 -15.48 -21.82
C GLU A 477 -32.96 -14.22 -21.18
N SER A 478 -32.77 -13.15 -21.98
CA SER A 478 -32.26 -11.86 -21.49
C SER A 478 -33.21 -11.23 -20.45
N TYR A 479 -34.53 -11.38 -20.61
CA TYR A 479 -35.50 -10.89 -19.61
C TYR A 479 -35.40 -11.66 -18.28
N LYS A 480 -35.28 -13.00 -18.30
CA LYS A 480 -35.14 -13.80 -17.06
C LYS A 480 -33.83 -13.51 -16.32
N VAL A 481 -32.74 -13.31 -17.07
CA VAL A 481 -31.43 -12.95 -16.50
C VAL A 481 -31.41 -11.50 -16.01
N ALA A 482 -32.04 -10.56 -16.72
CA ALA A 482 -32.21 -9.18 -16.25
C ALA A 482 -33.08 -9.09 -14.99
N THR A 483 -34.13 -9.91 -14.87
CA THR A 483 -34.94 -10.03 -13.64
C THR A 483 -34.12 -10.65 -12.49
N PHE A 484 -33.29 -11.66 -12.76
CA PHE A 484 -32.37 -12.22 -11.77
C PHE A 484 -31.30 -11.21 -11.30
N ILE A 485 -30.71 -10.45 -12.23
CA ILE A 485 -29.70 -9.41 -11.92
C ILE A 485 -30.34 -8.23 -11.16
N SER A 486 -31.55 -7.82 -11.51
CA SER A 486 -32.27 -6.78 -10.77
C SER A 486 -32.68 -7.24 -9.36
N GLN A 487 -32.98 -8.53 -9.15
CA GLN A 487 -33.20 -9.10 -7.82
C GLN A 487 -31.92 -9.08 -6.94
N ILE A 488 -30.74 -9.31 -7.53
CA ILE A 488 -29.44 -9.17 -6.84
C ILE A 488 -29.20 -7.71 -6.41
N ASP A 489 -29.55 -6.73 -7.27
CA ASP A 489 -29.38 -5.29 -6.99
C ASP A 489 -30.37 -4.79 -5.91
N VAL A 490 -31.61 -5.27 -5.91
CA VAL A 490 -32.63 -4.92 -4.90
C VAL A 490 -32.26 -5.44 -3.50
N GLN A 491 -31.65 -6.63 -3.40
CA GLN A 491 -31.12 -7.12 -2.12
C GLN A 491 -29.88 -6.33 -1.64
N SER A 492 -29.14 -5.71 -2.56
CA SER A 492 -28.03 -4.81 -2.23
C SER A 492 -28.51 -3.45 -1.69
N ILE A 493 -29.63 -2.92 -2.21
CA ILE A 493 -30.21 -1.63 -1.82
C ILE A 493 -31.08 -1.75 -0.56
N ASN A 494 -31.81 -2.84 -0.37
CA ASN A 494 -32.69 -3.03 0.80
C ASN A 494 -31.94 -3.34 2.11
N GLY A 495 -30.65 -3.69 2.04
CA GLY A 495 -29.79 -3.77 3.23
C GLY A 495 -29.50 -2.41 3.90
N THR A 496 -29.88 -1.28 3.27
CA THR A 496 -29.58 0.07 3.76
C THR A 496 -30.80 0.98 4.01
N LYS A 497 -32.05 0.50 3.91
CA LYS A 497 -33.24 1.28 4.31
C LYS A 497 -34.00 0.66 5.48
N LYS A 498 -33.88 1.32 6.65
CA LYS A 498 -34.59 1.05 7.91
C LYS A 498 -36.12 1.12 7.75
N ARG A 499 -36.82 0.25 8.50
CA ARG A 499 -38.24 0.32 8.90
C ARG A 499 -38.62 1.75 9.34
N LYS A 500 -39.71 2.29 8.77
CA LYS A 500 -40.44 3.44 9.31
C LYS A 500 -41.75 2.94 9.95
N ASN A 501 -42.01 3.37 11.18
CA ASN A 501 -43.35 3.36 11.77
C ASN A 501 -44.03 4.72 11.53
N HIS A 502 -45.35 4.68 11.44
CA HIS A 502 -46.29 5.76 11.12
C HIS A 502 -46.76 6.54 12.36
N THR A 503 -46.96 7.87 12.22
CA THR A 503 -47.94 8.80 12.87
C THR A 503 -47.41 10.24 12.67
N SER A 504 -47.97 11.17 11.86
CA SER A 504 -49.27 11.90 11.76
C SER A 504 -49.20 13.34 12.34
N GLY A 505 -49.57 14.35 11.52
CA GLY A 505 -49.74 15.80 11.81
C GLY A 505 -48.46 16.64 11.66
N GLU A 506 -48.36 17.83 11.06
CA GLU A 506 -49.28 18.86 10.53
C GLU A 506 -48.51 19.79 9.53
N LYS A 507 -49.24 20.60 8.74
CA LYS A 507 -48.78 21.48 7.64
C LYS A 507 -48.27 22.86 8.10
N LEU A 508 -47.27 23.46 7.41
CA LEU A 508 -47.37 24.75 6.66
C LEU A 508 -46.09 25.06 5.82
N ARG A 509 -46.10 26.18 5.08
CA ARG A 509 -45.58 26.42 3.72
C ARG A 509 -44.23 27.19 3.61
N GLN A 510 -43.58 26.99 2.44
CA GLN A 510 -42.91 27.95 1.52
C GLN A 510 -41.48 28.50 1.75
N ALA A 511 -40.84 28.72 0.58
CA ALA A 511 -39.57 29.41 0.22
C ALA A 511 -38.29 28.69 0.68
N GLY A 512 -37.32 28.33 -0.16
CA GLY A 512 -36.80 29.03 -1.33
C GLY A 512 -35.46 29.66 -0.93
N GLU A 513 -34.35 28.89 -0.99
CA GLU A 513 -32.97 29.40 -1.09
C GLU A 513 -31.94 28.24 -1.07
N SER A 514 -30.93 28.36 -1.92
CA SER A 514 -29.80 27.47 -2.16
C SER A 514 -28.91 27.29 -0.91
N PRO A 515 -28.32 26.10 -0.62
CA PRO A 515 -27.29 26.01 0.41
C PRO A 515 -25.87 26.06 -0.19
N PRO A 516 -24.92 26.75 0.49
CA PRO A 516 -23.56 26.93 0.02
C PRO A 516 -22.65 25.75 0.38
N ASN A 517 -21.47 25.75 -0.28
CA ASN A 517 -20.27 24.97 0.00
C ASN A 517 -20.12 24.46 1.45
N HIS A 518 -19.91 23.15 1.64
CA HIS A 518 -19.46 22.62 2.93
C HIS A 518 -18.37 21.52 2.81
N THR A 519 -17.16 21.96 3.11
CA THR A 519 -16.06 21.44 3.95
C THR A 519 -16.26 20.12 4.76
N PRO A 520 -15.15 19.45 5.19
CA PRO A 520 -15.08 18.05 5.64
C PRO A 520 -15.58 17.78 7.09
N ALA A 521 -16.68 18.41 7.51
CA ALA A 521 -17.16 18.37 8.89
C ALA A 521 -18.07 17.16 9.25
N ARG A 522 -18.33 16.21 8.34
CA ARG A 522 -19.37 15.18 8.56
C ARG A 522 -18.95 13.92 9.37
N HIS A 523 -17.71 13.83 9.85
CA HIS A 523 -17.21 12.59 10.48
C HIS A 523 -16.80 12.72 11.96
N ILE A 524 -16.77 13.94 12.49
CA ILE A 524 -16.45 14.21 13.89
C ILE A 524 -17.68 14.86 14.52
N TYR A 525 -18.20 14.23 15.57
CA TYR A 525 -19.34 14.71 16.33
C TYR A 525 -18.86 15.20 17.70
N SER A 526 -19.26 16.40 18.10
CA SER A 526 -19.02 16.89 19.47
C SER A 526 -20.24 16.54 20.32
N THR A 527 -20.04 15.85 21.43
CA THR A 527 -21.12 15.62 22.39
C THR A 527 -21.21 16.84 23.31
N VAL A 528 -22.34 17.54 23.26
CA VAL A 528 -22.60 18.74 24.11
C VAL A 528 -22.44 18.40 25.59
N GLN A 529 -22.93 17.23 25.98
CA GLN A 529 -23.03 16.80 27.37
C GLN A 529 -21.71 16.31 27.99
N HIS A 530 -20.73 15.92 27.18
CA HIS A 530 -19.47 15.31 27.67
C HIS A 530 -18.22 16.04 27.18
N HIS A 531 -18.39 17.14 26.43
CA HIS A 531 -17.32 17.99 25.89
C HIS A 531 -16.18 17.24 25.19
N ILE A 532 -16.49 16.16 24.47
CA ILE A 532 -15.50 15.36 23.73
C ILE A 532 -15.81 15.34 22.23
N LEU A 533 -14.78 15.11 21.43
CA LEU A 533 -14.92 14.80 20.01
C LEU A 533 -14.96 13.31 19.80
N VAL A 534 -15.99 12.83 19.11
CA VAL A 534 -16.17 11.42 18.77
C VAL A 534 -16.05 11.25 17.27
N CYS A 535 -15.18 10.34 16.84
CA CYS A 535 -15.13 9.92 15.45
C CYS A 535 -16.29 8.95 15.17
N LEU A 536 -17.22 9.35 14.30
CA LEU A 536 -18.41 8.54 14.00
C LEU A 536 -18.09 7.24 13.26
N LEU A 537 -16.93 7.17 12.59
CA LEU A 537 -16.44 5.97 11.91
C LEU A 537 -15.79 4.99 12.89
N CYS A 538 -14.92 5.50 13.76
CA CYS A 538 -14.19 4.66 14.73
C CYS A 538 -15.01 4.33 15.98
N LYS A 539 -16.11 5.07 16.22
CA LYS A 539 -16.95 4.99 17.42
C LYS A 539 -16.10 5.10 18.70
N ALA A 540 -15.17 6.05 18.71
CA ALA A 540 -14.22 6.31 19.78
C ALA A 540 -13.95 7.81 19.88
N ALA A 541 -13.64 8.28 21.08
CA ALA A 541 -13.26 9.66 21.33
C ALA A 541 -11.86 9.93 20.74
N VAL A 542 -11.67 11.14 20.22
CA VAL A 542 -10.44 11.58 19.56
C VAL A 542 -9.99 12.87 20.22
N ARG A 543 -8.67 12.98 20.45
CA ARG A 543 -8.08 14.20 20.98
C ARG A 543 -8.26 15.35 19.98
N PRO A 544 -8.78 16.52 20.42
CA PRO A 544 -8.89 17.68 19.55
C PRO A 544 -7.50 18.17 19.11
N GLY A 545 -7.37 18.54 17.83
CA GLY A 545 -6.17 19.20 17.32
C GLY A 545 -6.20 20.70 17.59
N ARG A 546 -5.02 21.37 17.60
CA ARG A 546 -4.89 22.81 17.91
C ARG A 546 -5.83 23.72 17.13
N ALA A 547 -6.08 23.42 15.85
CA ALA A 547 -6.99 24.20 15.01
C ALA A 547 -8.46 24.12 15.49
N ILE A 548 -8.90 22.94 15.94
CA ILE A 548 -10.26 22.72 16.44
C ILE A 548 -10.41 23.32 17.84
N GLU A 549 -9.40 23.19 18.70
CA GLU A 549 -9.38 23.84 20.01
C GLU A 549 -9.49 25.37 19.89
N ASN A 550 -8.76 25.98 18.95
CA ASN A 550 -8.84 27.41 18.70
C ASN A 550 -10.21 27.81 18.15
N HIS A 551 -10.80 27.04 17.23
CA HIS A 551 -12.15 27.30 16.73
C HIS A 551 -13.19 27.32 17.86
N PHE A 552 -13.20 26.29 18.71
CA PHE A 552 -14.16 26.20 19.82
C PHE A 552 -13.94 27.30 20.87
N ARG A 553 -12.69 27.64 21.19
CA ARG A 553 -12.40 28.72 22.16
C ARG A 553 -12.87 30.10 21.70
N HIS A 554 -12.82 30.39 20.39
CA HIS A 554 -13.17 31.72 19.86
C HIS A 554 -14.63 31.83 19.43
N LEU A 555 -15.24 30.77 18.92
CA LEU A 555 -16.61 30.80 18.37
C LEU A 555 -17.66 30.22 19.33
N HIS A 556 -17.25 29.46 20.35
CA HIS A 556 -18.12 28.86 21.34
C HIS A 556 -17.66 29.25 22.75
N SER A 557 -18.07 30.44 23.21
CA SER A 557 -17.71 30.98 24.52
C SER A 557 -18.09 30.02 25.66
N GLY A 558 -17.13 29.67 26.51
CA GLY A 558 -17.35 28.80 27.67
C GLY A 558 -17.18 27.30 27.43
N TRP A 559 -16.75 26.87 26.24
CA TRP A 559 -16.57 25.46 25.90
C TRP A 559 -15.09 25.05 25.78
N THR A 560 -14.64 24.15 26.67
CA THR A 560 -13.32 23.51 26.59
C THR A 560 -13.48 22.02 26.29
N LEU A 561 -12.97 21.58 25.14
CA LEU A 561 -12.97 20.17 24.78
C LEU A 561 -12.00 19.37 25.67
N GLY A 562 -12.48 18.29 26.27
CA GLY A 562 -11.69 17.37 27.08
C GLY A 562 -10.77 16.50 26.24
N ASP A 563 -9.57 16.21 26.75
CA ASP A 563 -8.69 15.18 26.19
C ASP A 563 -9.15 13.81 26.71
N PRO A 564 -9.62 12.89 25.83
CA PRO A 564 -10.09 11.57 26.23
C PRO A 564 -9.06 10.72 26.99
N MET A 565 -7.76 11.06 26.89
CA MET A 565 -6.69 10.38 27.62
C MET A 565 -6.66 10.70 29.12
N ASN A 566 -7.24 11.84 29.52
CA ASN A 566 -7.20 12.33 30.89
C ASN A 566 -8.58 12.28 31.56
N MET A 567 -9.61 11.79 30.87
CA MET A 567 -10.96 11.68 31.41
C MET A 567 -11.15 10.39 32.18
N ALA A 568 -11.74 10.50 33.38
CA ALA A 568 -12.21 9.35 34.12
C ALA A 568 -13.34 8.64 33.36
N PRO A 569 -13.52 7.31 33.52
CA PRO A 569 -14.71 6.63 33.03
C PRO A 569 -15.96 7.23 33.67
N LEU A 570 -17.11 7.14 32.99
CA LEU A 570 -18.38 7.56 33.56
C LEU A 570 -18.82 6.61 34.68
N ASP A 571 -19.78 7.05 35.49
CA ASP A 571 -20.34 6.22 36.55
C ASP A 571 -21.05 4.99 35.99
N ASP A 572 -20.92 3.86 36.67
CA ASP A 572 -21.62 2.62 36.32
C ASP A 572 -23.14 2.84 36.32
N GLY A 573 -23.81 2.39 35.26
CA GLY A 573 -25.24 2.61 35.04
C GLY A 573 -25.55 3.87 34.20
N SER A 574 -24.52 4.59 33.75
CA SER A 574 -24.69 5.70 32.80
C SER A 574 -25.42 5.27 31.52
N LYS A 575 -26.18 6.19 30.91
CA LYS A 575 -26.87 5.95 29.63
C LYS A 575 -25.86 5.69 28.51
N VAL A 576 -26.23 4.81 27.56
CA VAL A 576 -25.41 4.51 26.38
C VAL A 576 -25.14 5.79 25.59
N ILE A 577 -23.86 6.13 25.39
CA ILE A 577 -23.47 7.16 24.42
C ILE A 577 -23.52 6.51 23.03
N THR A 578 -24.54 6.83 22.23
CA THR A 578 -24.84 6.14 20.96
C THR A 578 -23.72 6.25 19.90
N GLU A 579 -22.88 7.26 20.06
CA GLU A 579 -21.76 7.59 19.19
C GLU A 579 -20.49 6.81 19.55
N LEU A 580 -20.44 6.18 20.72
CA LEU A 580 -19.34 5.31 21.16
C LEU A 580 -19.69 3.82 21.02
N ALA A 581 -18.67 2.99 20.84
CA ALA A 581 -18.85 1.55 20.75
C ALA A 581 -19.16 0.95 22.13
N ALA A 582 -20.34 0.30 22.26
CA ALA A 582 -20.66 -0.56 23.39
C ALA A 582 -20.25 -2.01 23.08
N GLN A 583 -19.64 -2.69 24.04
CA GLN A 583 -19.13 -4.05 23.86
C GLN A 583 -19.42 -4.90 25.09
N TRP A 584 -19.76 -6.17 24.87
CA TRP A 584 -19.87 -7.13 25.97
C TRP A 584 -18.50 -7.38 26.60
N GLY A 585 -18.46 -7.34 27.93
CA GLY A 585 -17.28 -7.59 28.72
C GLY A 585 -17.63 -8.16 30.08
N TYR A 586 -16.65 -8.13 30.97
CA TYR A 586 -16.70 -8.81 32.24
C TYR A 586 -16.29 -7.85 33.36
N SER A 587 -17.11 -7.75 34.40
CA SER A 587 -16.75 -7.04 35.65
C SER A 587 -16.53 -8.04 36.78
N CYS A 588 -15.49 -7.84 37.58
CA CYS A 588 -15.25 -8.63 38.78
C CYS A 588 -16.35 -8.39 39.83
N LYS A 589 -16.78 -9.42 40.55
CA LYS A 589 -17.75 -9.26 41.65
C LYS A 589 -17.11 -8.75 42.96
N SER A 590 -15.78 -8.82 43.06
CA SER A 590 -15.04 -8.50 44.30
C SER A 590 -14.32 -7.15 44.28
N CYS A 591 -14.17 -6.51 43.11
CA CYS A 591 -13.53 -5.20 43.00
C CYS A 591 -13.95 -4.49 41.69
N ILE A 592 -13.49 -3.25 41.50
CA ILE A 592 -13.83 -2.38 40.36
C ILE A 592 -13.22 -2.80 39.01
N TYR A 593 -12.55 -3.95 38.93
CA TYR A 593 -11.87 -4.37 37.71
C TYR A 593 -12.85 -4.79 36.60
N MET A 594 -12.64 -4.25 35.41
CA MET A 594 -13.45 -4.54 34.21
C MET A 594 -12.57 -4.79 32.99
N THR A 595 -13.02 -5.68 32.10
CA THR A 595 -12.30 -6.00 30.86
C THR A 595 -13.21 -6.64 29.83
N ILE A 596 -12.98 -6.37 28.55
CA ILE A 596 -13.63 -7.08 27.43
C ILE A 596 -13.00 -8.45 27.13
N SER A 597 -11.87 -8.77 27.77
CA SER A 597 -11.14 -10.03 27.56
C SER A 597 -11.45 -11.06 28.64
N ARG A 598 -12.08 -12.18 28.23
CA ARG A 598 -12.38 -13.33 29.10
C ARG A 598 -11.13 -13.91 29.77
N LYS A 599 -10.00 -13.96 29.05
CA LYS A 599 -8.72 -14.44 29.60
C LYS A 599 -8.22 -13.54 30.73
N ASN A 600 -8.42 -12.22 30.60
CA ASN A 600 -7.95 -11.26 31.58
C ASN A 600 -8.80 -11.30 32.86
N VAL A 601 -10.13 -11.43 32.77
CA VAL A 601 -10.98 -11.52 33.96
C VAL A 601 -10.73 -12.82 34.73
N LEU A 602 -10.49 -13.94 34.03
CA LEU A 602 -10.14 -15.20 34.68
C LEU A 602 -8.80 -15.11 35.44
N LYS A 603 -7.78 -14.52 34.81
CA LYS A 603 -6.48 -14.29 35.46
C LYS A 603 -6.60 -13.34 36.65
N HIS A 604 -7.42 -12.29 36.53
CA HIS A 604 -7.65 -11.32 37.59
C HIS A 604 -8.43 -11.92 38.77
N CYS A 605 -9.55 -12.62 38.53
CA CYS A 605 -10.33 -13.26 39.58
C CYS A 605 -9.54 -14.33 40.34
N ALA A 606 -8.60 -15.02 39.68
CA ALA A 606 -7.70 -15.98 40.33
C ALA A 606 -6.80 -15.34 41.41
N GLN A 607 -6.54 -14.03 41.34
CA GLN A 607 -5.72 -13.29 42.32
C GLN A 607 -6.52 -12.91 43.58
N HIS A 608 -7.85 -12.90 43.53
CA HIS A 608 -8.70 -12.51 44.66
C HIS A 608 -9.05 -13.67 45.59
N LYS A 609 -9.04 -14.92 45.10
CA LYS A 609 -9.23 -16.14 45.92
C LYS A 609 -8.49 -17.33 45.30
N PRO A 610 -7.26 -17.66 45.75
CA PRO A 610 -6.61 -18.90 45.35
C PRO A 610 -7.33 -20.08 46.03
N GLY A 611 -8.02 -20.93 45.26
CA GLY A 611 -8.36 -22.29 45.72
C GLY A 611 -9.81 -22.75 45.77
N ILE A 612 -10.81 -21.99 45.30
CA ILE A 612 -12.18 -22.55 45.19
C ILE A 612 -12.41 -23.10 43.77
N SER A 613 -12.33 -24.43 43.68
CA SER A 613 -12.81 -25.22 42.56
C SER A 613 -14.34 -25.12 42.46
N LYS A 614 -14.83 -25.04 41.22
CA LYS A 614 -16.16 -25.49 40.74
C LYS A 614 -17.27 -25.61 41.81
N ALA A 615 -17.88 -24.48 42.20
CA ALA A 615 -19.22 -24.49 42.81
C ALA A 615 -20.01 -23.22 42.41
N ASN A 616 -20.82 -23.41 41.36
CA ASN A 616 -22.09 -22.73 40.99
C ASN A 616 -22.24 -21.22 40.76
N ALA A 617 -21.21 -20.37 40.84
CA ALA A 617 -21.33 -19.03 40.22
C ALA A 617 -19.97 -18.45 39.76
N PRO A 618 -19.86 -17.88 38.56
CA PRO A 618 -18.65 -17.18 38.14
C PRO A 618 -18.35 -16.00 39.07
N ALA A 619 -17.08 -15.81 39.43
CA ALA A 619 -16.56 -14.69 40.26
C ALA A 619 -16.57 -13.33 39.53
N TRP A 620 -17.21 -13.29 38.37
CA TRP A 620 -17.41 -12.15 37.49
C TRP A 620 -18.84 -12.18 36.95
N LYS A 621 -19.32 -11.05 36.45
CA LYS A 621 -20.59 -10.94 35.73
C LYS A 621 -20.32 -10.42 34.32
N GLU A 622 -21.07 -10.91 33.33
CA GLU A 622 -21.09 -10.34 31.99
C GLU A 622 -21.89 -9.03 32.03
N VAL A 623 -21.33 -7.98 31.46
CA VAL A 623 -21.88 -6.62 31.48
C VAL A 623 -21.59 -5.94 30.15
N LEU A 624 -22.46 -5.01 29.74
CA LEU A 624 -22.22 -4.16 28.59
C LEU A 624 -21.32 -2.99 29.02
N LEU A 625 -20.16 -2.84 28.38
CA LEU A 625 -19.15 -1.84 28.70
C LEU A 625 -19.02 -0.81 27.58
N GLN A 626 -18.79 0.44 27.95
CA GLN A 626 -18.33 1.51 27.05
C GLN A 626 -16.99 2.07 27.52
N THR A 627 -16.25 2.66 26.59
CA THR A 627 -15.00 3.35 26.87
C THR A 627 -14.84 4.54 25.91
N PHE A 628 -14.22 5.61 26.37
CA PHE A 628 -13.87 6.74 25.51
C PHE A 628 -12.78 6.36 24.50
N MET A 629 -11.84 5.49 24.88
CA MET A 629 -10.68 5.14 24.05
C MET A 629 -10.46 3.65 23.91
N LYS A 630 -10.01 3.23 22.72
CA LYS A 630 -9.63 1.84 22.45
C LYS A 630 -8.14 1.61 22.77
N GLY A 631 -7.80 0.41 23.24
CA GLY A 631 -6.40 -0.04 23.40
C GLY A 631 -5.93 -0.06 24.86
N ARG A 632 -4.62 0.09 25.08
CA ARG A 632 -3.95 -0.17 26.36
C ARG A 632 -4.40 0.75 27.52
N TYR A 633 -4.94 1.92 27.20
CA TYR A 633 -5.42 2.92 28.16
C TYR A 633 -6.95 2.95 28.28
N ALA A 634 -7.64 1.94 27.76
CA ALA A 634 -9.09 1.85 27.86
C ALA A 634 -9.53 1.68 29.32
N GLN A 635 -10.27 2.67 29.83
CA GLN A 635 -11.02 2.57 31.07
C GLN A 635 -12.48 2.35 30.72
N TYR A 636 -13.10 1.38 31.36
CA TYR A 636 -14.47 0.95 31.06
C TYR A 636 -15.42 1.37 32.18
N TRP A 637 -16.67 1.61 31.82
CA TRP A 637 -17.80 1.69 32.75
C TRP A 637 -18.93 0.80 32.27
N ILE A 638 -19.77 0.34 33.20
CA ILE A 638 -20.98 -0.43 32.89
C ILE A 638 -22.04 0.53 32.40
N VAL A 639 -22.70 0.15 31.31
CA VAL A 639 -23.81 0.92 30.75
C VAL A 639 -25.12 0.33 31.26
N GLY A 640 -26.05 1.19 31.69
CA GLY A 640 -27.39 0.75 32.10
C GLY A 640 -28.19 0.22 30.92
N ASP A 641 -29.05 -0.79 31.14
CA ASP A 641 -29.99 -1.28 30.13
C ASP A 641 -30.91 -0.13 29.68
N THR A 642 -31.01 0.08 28.37
CA THR A 642 -31.83 1.13 27.74
C THR A 642 -33.32 0.89 27.88
#